data_AF-A0A1Y4KYQ7-F1
#
_entry.id   AF-A0A1Y4KYQ7-F1
#
_cell.length_a   1.000
_cell.length_b   1.000
_cell.length_c   1.000
_cell.angle_alpha   90.00
_cell.angle_beta   90.00
_cell.angle_gamma   90.00
#
_symmetry.space_group_name_H-M   'P 1'
#
loop_
_entity.id
_entity.type
_entity.pdbx_description
1 polymer ?
#
loop_
_entity_poly.entity_id
_entity_poly.type
_entity_poly.pdbx_seq_one_letter_code
_entity_poly.pdbx_strand_id
1 'polypeptide(L)'
;MKNKTVKTLLAATMSVAMVTGNAAPAVQAQGMDETGAKAAAGAQIVPTPKEMSTDGQELTMTESVNIEGADAADKDAVRELKEFLTDKGIEVNETADDQDTTIILGEADDEIAALDKAKERLGMEDADALGEEGYVMAVDSEDSNAGTIAIEGKSGDGTFYGVQTLKQLAEESDGNVVVADAVIKDEPTMSVRGTIEGFYGNPWSHADRLSQIEFYGDMKMNTYIYAPKDDPYHREQWREPYPDSEMERMQELIDTAKENKVDFVFSLSPGIDIQFDGENGENDYQALVSKCQSLYDMGVRSFAIFFDDISNKDGVKQAELLNRFNKEFIQAKGDIKPLITVPTEYDSNAMGVASTVSQYTKDFAKTLDSSIKVLWTGSAVVPEGIDVANAQQVKSVYGDRMGIWWNYPCTDYIQNKLGLGPVYGLDKGLENEVDFLVMNPMEHAELSKITLATGADYSWNTAAYDYEKSFETSINELYGDLAPYMYTFANHSSRLVAGWASTGRADAPEVRTLMDTMMKKVARGEDATAEIDALNKEFDNMILAADTLKAELPAEELSHCSGNLDKLKALGENDKVALELFLEKNADDRDEEKIQNLTNQLQGKLSSLQSGKLVSEQTALAFITDVLDYSIEPSAAFNVSNTFVAPGEEIQLTNESSLSSSNLEWSMPGAAVETSTEENPVISYEKEGVYTISLTAKNKNGEDEIVKTNLITVSEDAKKEQVNLALNKTATASGYTASSEAPGKAIDGIVNTKWCTTNYGQQWLQIDLGKVSTITEIIINHAEKGGEGSSLNTAAYHVEVSENGTDYKEVLRVEGNTAGLTEDPIPVTLGRYVKLYIDQPTQGGDSAARIYEVEVKGLDEAITIPPVYVAEVSTAVLEYALSLTEDVSTDGVLESVVEKYNAALANAKDILTRVQEGDATVTQSMVDNAWQELIKAMQYLSFKQGDKTDLEKVIALAATMETNIDAYLDEGKQEFTDALAAARDVYADGDAMQDEVNTAWQNLMSAMANMRLKPDKDALKGLVTQAEGLNEADYEAEGFAVMRTALATAKEVLADENATQDKVDASAAELQGAIAKLTPSDSAKETGKGETNNGQILANAGTQNTAGTTTTDKNDTKTTAAKTSAQKSAKTGDETSALPFAAGAAAAALAALAAFRRKRG
;
A
#
# COMPACT_ATOMS: atom_id res chain seq x y z
N MET A 1 22.10 -24.54 -23.21
CA MET A 1 23.43 -24.97 -22.69
C MET A 1 23.83 -23.93 -21.65
N LYS A 2 23.81 -24.27 -20.36
CA LYS A 2 24.99 -24.54 -19.52
C LYS A 2 26.03 -23.40 -19.41
N ASN A 3 25.99 -22.76 -18.23
CA ASN A 3 27.10 -22.22 -17.43
C ASN A 3 27.72 -20.83 -17.73
N LYS A 4 27.53 -19.94 -16.71
CA LYS A 4 28.53 -19.04 -16.09
C LYS A 4 29.11 -17.91 -16.97
N THR A 5 29.08 -16.66 -16.52
CA THR A 5 29.85 -16.22 -15.33
C THR A 5 29.29 -14.93 -14.72
N VAL A 6 29.15 -14.89 -13.39
CA VAL A 6 28.95 -13.67 -12.60
C VAL A 6 30.20 -13.45 -11.76
N LYS A 7 30.80 -12.25 -11.84
CA LYS A 7 31.46 -11.55 -10.70
C LYS A 7 32.02 -10.16 -11.09
N THR A 8 31.60 -9.16 -10.32
CA THR A 8 32.41 -8.01 -9.86
C THR A 8 32.95 -7.00 -10.88
N LEU A 9 32.40 -5.77 -10.88
CA LEU A 9 33.14 -4.56 -10.46
C LEU A 9 32.19 -3.38 -10.15
N LEU A 10 32.59 -2.48 -9.24
CA LEU A 10 32.01 -1.14 -9.08
C LEU A 10 32.69 -0.10 -10.00
N ALA A 11 31.99 1.01 -10.25
CA ALA A 11 32.48 2.32 -10.71
C ALA A 11 33.19 2.43 -12.09
N ALA A 12 32.57 3.17 -13.03
CA ALA A 12 33.10 4.44 -13.56
C ALA A 12 32.23 5.09 -14.68
N THR A 13 31.85 6.36 -14.49
CA THR A 13 31.68 7.46 -15.48
C THR A 13 30.78 7.33 -16.73
N MET A 14 29.68 8.12 -16.70
CA MET A 14 29.21 9.12 -17.72
C MET A 14 28.92 8.76 -19.21
N SER A 15 27.69 9.13 -19.63
CA SER A 15 27.28 9.72 -20.93
C SER A 15 27.35 8.84 -22.21
N VAL A 16 26.28 8.63 -23.01
CA VAL A 16 25.47 9.63 -23.75
C VAL A 16 24.08 9.08 -24.21
N ALA A 17 23.00 9.76 -23.80
CA ALA A 17 21.75 10.16 -24.50
C ALA A 17 20.86 9.23 -25.40
N MET A 18 19.52 9.33 -25.14
CA MET A 18 18.33 9.14 -26.03
C MET A 18 17.94 7.68 -26.44
N VAL A 19 16.65 7.27 -26.56
CA VAL A 19 15.45 7.92 -27.17
C VAL A 19 14.09 7.47 -26.54
N THR A 20 13.27 8.45 -26.10
CA THR A 20 11.78 8.54 -25.93
C THR A 20 10.87 7.36 -25.48
N GLY A 21 9.86 7.61 -24.62
CA GLY A 21 8.74 6.67 -24.41
C GLY A 21 7.56 7.00 -23.47
N ASN A 22 6.91 8.19 -23.55
CA ASN A 22 5.71 8.60 -22.76
C ASN A 22 5.90 8.75 -21.23
N ALA A 23 4.99 9.49 -20.58
CA ALA A 23 5.16 9.96 -19.20
C ALA A 23 3.89 9.85 -18.33
N ALA A 24 4.14 9.51 -17.05
CA ALA A 24 3.42 10.03 -15.89
C ALA A 24 4.39 10.97 -15.13
N PRO A 25 3.95 11.87 -14.25
CA PRO A 25 4.83 12.86 -13.62
C PRO A 25 5.78 12.19 -12.60
N ALA A 26 7.02 11.92 -13.02
CA ALA A 26 8.10 11.61 -12.10
C ALA A 26 8.63 12.91 -11.48
N VAL A 27 8.64 12.99 -10.15
CA VAL A 27 9.23 14.12 -9.41
C VAL A 27 10.73 14.18 -9.72
N GLN A 28 11.14 15.18 -10.49
CA GLN A 28 12.56 15.46 -10.69
C GLN A 28 13.11 16.18 -9.47
N ALA A 29 13.58 15.41 -8.48
CA ALA A 29 14.55 15.91 -7.52
C ALA A 29 15.79 16.35 -8.30
N GLN A 30 15.86 17.65 -8.65
CA GLN A 30 16.80 18.16 -9.65
C GLN A 30 18.25 17.78 -9.30
N GLY A 31 19.04 17.50 -10.34
CA GLY A 31 20.49 17.62 -10.19
C GLY A 31 20.82 19.11 -10.27
N MET A 32 21.42 19.66 -9.23
CA MET A 32 21.98 21.01 -9.27
C MET A 32 23.21 20.99 -10.18
N ASP A 33 22.97 21.10 -11.48
CA ASP A 33 24.01 21.34 -12.48
C ASP A 33 24.28 22.86 -12.47
N GLU A 34 25.23 23.25 -11.62
CA GLU A 34 25.61 24.64 -11.35
C GLU A 34 25.84 25.42 -12.66
N THR A 35 25.54 26.73 -12.65
CA THR A 35 25.70 27.68 -13.78
C THR A 35 24.77 27.52 -14.99
N GLY A 36 23.86 26.53 -15.02
CA GLY A 36 23.06 26.23 -16.23
C GLY A 36 21.59 26.70 -16.27
N ALA A 37 20.90 26.80 -15.13
CA ALA A 37 19.43 26.64 -15.10
C ALA A 37 18.58 27.84 -14.65
N LYS A 38 19.14 28.91 -14.05
CA LYS A 38 18.33 30.03 -13.50
C LYS A 38 17.54 30.82 -14.56
N ALA A 39 18.11 31.06 -15.74
CA ALA A 39 17.61 32.01 -16.77
C ALA A 39 16.33 31.58 -17.52
N ALA A 40 15.41 30.88 -16.86
CA ALA A 40 14.12 30.45 -17.40
C ALA A 40 12.97 30.45 -16.35
N ALA A 41 13.26 30.76 -15.09
CA ALA A 41 12.25 31.04 -14.07
C ALA A 41 12.33 32.53 -13.71
N GLY A 42 11.18 33.21 -13.64
CA GLY A 42 11.15 34.59 -13.11
C GLY A 42 11.49 34.62 -11.62
N ALA A 43 11.95 35.77 -11.13
CA ALA A 43 12.33 35.98 -9.73
C ALA A 43 11.25 35.45 -8.76
N GLN A 44 11.69 34.69 -7.75
CA GLN A 44 10.80 34.12 -6.74
C GLN A 44 10.83 35.03 -5.51
N ILE A 45 9.71 35.70 -5.24
CA ILE A 45 9.54 36.71 -4.18
C ILE A 45 8.63 36.11 -3.10
N VAL A 46 8.94 36.38 -1.83
CA VAL A 46 8.16 35.95 -0.66
C VAL A 46 7.96 37.13 0.31
N PRO A 47 6.73 37.61 0.55
CA PRO A 47 5.46 37.20 -0.04
C PRO A 47 5.33 37.36 -1.57
N THR A 48 4.52 36.50 -2.18
CA THR A 48 4.18 36.53 -3.61
C THR A 48 3.28 37.75 -3.93
N PRO A 49 3.70 38.69 -4.80
CA PRO A 49 2.89 39.87 -5.11
C PRO A 49 1.52 39.56 -5.76
N LYS A 50 0.54 40.46 -5.60
CA LYS A 50 -0.81 40.33 -6.19
C LYS A 50 -0.78 40.28 -7.72
N GLU A 51 -0.13 41.27 -8.34
CA GLU A 51 0.08 41.35 -9.77
C GLU A 51 1.56 41.63 -10.04
N MET A 52 2.23 40.75 -10.78
CA MET A 52 3.61 40.92 -11.25
C MET A 52 3.70 40.48 -12.70
N SER A 53 4.38 41.29 -13.52
CA SER A 53 4.68 40.98 -14.91
C SER A 53 6.13 41.33 -15.22
N THR A 54 6.80 40.49 -16.00
CA THR A 54 8.19 40.70 -16.47
C THR A 54 8.26 40.46 -17.97
N ASP A 55 9.23 41.07 -18.65
CA ASP A 55 9.48 40.83 -20.08
C ASP A 55 10.70 39.91 -20.34
N GLY A 56 11.54 39.71 -19.31
CA GLY A 56 12.76 38.92 -19.36
C GLY A 56 14.05 39.72 -19.58
N GLN A 57 14.00 41.06 -19.42
CA GLN A 57 15.18 41.91 -19.35
C GLN A 57 15.65 42.10 -17.89
N GLU A 58 16.85 42.64 -17.71
CA GLU A 58 17.51 42.82 -16.40
C GLU A 58 18.25 44.17 -16.38
N LEU A 59 17.92 45.02 -15.42
CA LEU A 59 18.63 46.25 -15.11
C LEU A 59 19.90 45.93 -14.31
N THR A 60 21.07 46.08 -14.94
CA THR A 60 22.35 46.13 -14.20
C THR A 60 22.51 47.49 -13.55
N MET A 61 22.54 47.54 -12.22
CA MET A 61 22.72 48.79 -11.46
C MET A 61 24.16 49.30 -11.59
N THR A 62 24.32 50.62 -11.67
CA THR A 62 25.64 51.28 -11.70
C THR A 62 26.33 51.27 -10.32
N GLU A 63 27.67 51.44 -10.30
CA GLU A 63 28.49 51.49 -9.06
C GLU A 63 28.06 52.63 -8.11
N SER A 64 27.44 53.68 -8.66
CA SER A 64 26.77 54.76 -7.93
C SER A 64 25.35 54.98 -8.47
N VAL A 65 24.41 55.43 -7.63
CA VAL A 65 23.00 55.65 -8.01
C VAL A 65 22.44 56.99 -7.54
N ASN A 66 21.45 57.48 -8.29
CA ASN A 66 20.63 58.62 -7.91
C ASN A 66 19.42 58.16 -7.10
N ILE A 67 19.01 58.92 -6.07
CA ILE A 67 17.72 58.72 -5.40
C ILE A 67 16.90 60.01 -5.48
N GLU A 68 15.78 59.99 -6.20
CA GLU A 68 14.80 61.08 -6.26
C GLU A 68 13.58 60.79 -5.35
N GLY A 69 12.99 61.84 -4.76
CA GLY A 69 11.84 61.75 -3.84
C GLY A 69 12.17 61.59 -2.36
N ALA A 70 13.39 61.18 -2.00
CA ALA A 70 13.84 60.87 -0.63
C ALA A 70 13.83 62.00 0.42
N ASP A 71 13.47 63.25 0.04
CA ASP A 71 13.22 64.36 0.97
C ASP A 71 11.74 64.47 1.40
N ALA A 72 10.84 63.75 0.70
CA ALA A 72 9.39 63.74 0.91
C ALA A 72 8.94 62.37 1.47
N ALA A 73 9.33 61.29 0.77
CA ALA A 73 9.04 59.89 1.05
C ALA A 73 9.34 59.44 2.50
N ASP A 74 8.71 58.33 2.90
CA ASP A 74 8.89 57.73 4.22
C ASP A 74 10.36 57.47 4.56
N LYS A 75 10.73 57.89 5.77
CA LYS A 75 12.13 57.92 6.23
C LYS A 75 12.68 56.55 6.56
N ASP A 76 11.82 55.61 6.95
CA ASP A 76 12.23 54.25 7.26
C ASP A 76 12.40 53.48 5.94
N ALA A 77 11.54 53.70 4.93
CA ALA A 77 11.74 53.20 3.56
C ALA A 77 13.03 53.76 2.91
N VAL A 78 13.28 55.06 3.06
CA VAL A 78 14.51 55.73 2.60
C VAL A 78 15.76 55.26 3.37
N ARG A 79 15.62 54.81 4.63
CA ARG A 79 16.68 54.18 5.43
C ARG A 79 17.02 52.81 4.86
N GLU A 80 16.02 51.91 4.78
CA GLU A 80 16.15 50.56 4.22
C GLU A 80 16.84 50.57 2.85
N LEU A 81 16.39 51.43 1.94
CA LEU A 81 16.95 51.54 0.59
C LEU A 81 18.45 51.89 0.63
N LYS A 82 18.87 52.81 1.50
CA LYS A 82 20.27 53.25 1.61
C LYS A 82 21.14 52.21 2.29
N GLU A 83 20.61 51.47 3.25
CA GLU A 83 21.32 50.39 3.94
C GLU A 83 21.51 49.19 3.00
N PHE A 84 20.47 48.77 2.27
CA PHE A 84 20.57 47.78 1.18
C PHE A 84 21.61 48.17 0.11
N LEU A 85 21.57 49.41 -0.40
CA LEU A 85 22.55 49.88 -1.39
C LEU A 85 23.98 49.86 -0.82
N THR A 86 24.16 50.24 0.45
CA THR A 86 25.45 50.22 1.14
C THR A 86 26.00 48.80 1.29
N ASP A 87 25.16 47.84 1.67
CA ASP A 87 25.55 46.43 1.83
C ASP A 87 25.87 45.76 0.48
N LYS A 88 25.20 46.18 -0.60
CA LYS A 88 25.58 45.83 -1.99
C LYS A 88 26.77 46.62 -2.54
N GLY A 89 27.34 47.55 -1.77
CA GLY A 89 28.53 48.32 -2.15
C GLY A 89 28.29 49.43 -3.18
N ILE A 90 27.04 49.86 -3.35
CA ILE A 90 26.63 50.91 -4.30
C ILE A 90 26.64 52.28 -3.60
N GLU A 91 27.35 53.27 -4.15
CA GLU A 91 27.39 54.62 -3.59
C GLU A 91 26.13 55.45 -3.94
N VAL A 92 25.65 56.29 -3.01
CA VAL A 92 24.49 57.17 -3.26
C VAL A 92 24.96 58.59 -3.57
N ASN A 93 24.58 59.12 -4.73
CA ASN A 93 25.06 60.40 -5.24
C ASN A 93 24.61 61.62 -4.40
N GLU A 94 25.56 62.45 -3.94
CA GLU A 94 25.28 63.77 -3.33
C GLU A 94 24.66 64.79 -4.33
N THR A 95 24.77 64.53 -5.62
CA THR A 95 24.23 65.35 -6.72
C THR A 95 24.07 64.45 -7.93
N ALA A 96 22.88 64.40 -8.52
CA ALA A 96 22.56 63.44 -9.58
C ALA A 96 23.46 63.56 -10.82
N ASP A 97 23.91 62.40 -11.33
CA ASP A 97 24.63 62.26 -12.60
C ASP A 97 23.70 61.60 -13.64
N ASP A 98 23.77 62.01 -14.91
CA ASP A 98 22.91 61.49 -15.97
C ASP A 98 23.41 60.17 -16.60
N GLN A 99 24.52 59.63 -16.08
CA GLN A 99 25.08 58.33 -16.44
C GLN A 99 24.72 57.19 -15.45
N ASP A 100 24.11 57.51 -14.30
CA ASP A 100 23.86 56.58 -13.20
C ASP A 100 22.38 56.20 -13.06
N THR A 101 22.12 54.92 -12.75
CA THR A 101 20.78 54.36 -12.51
C THR A 101 20.03 55.19 -11.47
N THR A 102 18.75 55.47 -11.73
CA THR A 102 17.94 56.35 -10.89
C THR A 102 16.81 55.61 -10.20
N ILE A 103 16.77 55.69 -8.87
CA ILE A 103 15.71 55.14 -8.02
C ILE A 103 14.79 56.29 -7.60
N ILE A 104 13.49 56.15 -7.81
CA ILE A 104 12.46 57.15 -7.50
C ILE A 104 11.48 56.52 -6.51
N LEU A 105 11.30 57.13 -5.34
CA LEU A 105 10.34 56.65 -4.33
C LEU A 105 9.57 57.78 -3.64
N GLY A 106 8.34 57.49 -3.24
CA GLY A 106 7.47 58.36 -2.44
C GLY A 106 6.07 57.81 -2.23
N GLU A 107 5.24 58.58 -1.54
CA GLU A 107 3.85 58.23 -1.26
C GLU A 107 2.88 58.86 -2.27
N ALA A 108 1.69 58.28 -2.42
CA ALA A 108 0.67 58.73 -3.39
C ALA A 108 0.14 60.17 -3.15
N ASP A 109 0.43 60.81 -2.01
CA ASP A 109 0.13 62.23 -1.75
C ASP A 109 1.34 63.19 -1.90
N ASP A 110 2.51 62.69 -2.35
CA ASP A 110 3.70 63.51 -2.65
C ASP A 110 3.68 64.12 -4.07
N GLU A 111 4.06 65.40 -4.20
CA GLU A 111 4.19 66.08 -5.50
C GLU A 111 5.54 65.74 -6.23
N ILE A 112 5.88 64.46 -6.39
CA ILE A 112 7.15 64.00 -7.02
C ILE A 112 7.00 63.90 -8.55
N ALA A 113 7.24 65.03 -9.21
CA ALA A 113 7.14 65.16 -10.67
C ALA A 113 8.09 64.26 -11.50
N ALA A 114 8.95 63.44 -10.89
CA ALA A 114 9.71 62.38 -11.57
C ALA A 114 8.94 61.05 -11.57
N LEU A 115 8.32 60.70 -10.44
CA LEU A 115 7.49 59.51 -10.24
C LEU A 115 6.26 59.55 -11.17
N ASP A 116 5.60 60.72 -11.28
CA ASP A 116 4.56 61.01 -12.29
C ASP A 116 4.95 60.53 -13.70
N LYS A 117 6.18 60.85 -14.13
CA LYS A 117 6.67 60.52 -15.48
C LYS A 117 7.04 59.05 -15.60
N ALA A 118 7.61 58.45 -14.56
CA ALA A 118 7.87 57.02 -14.54
C ALA A 118 6.55 56.23 -14.65
N LYS A 119 5.53 56.60 -13.85
CA LYS A 119 4.18 56.03 -13.92
C LYS A 119 3.55 56.14 -15.32
N GLU A 120 3.50 57.34 -15.91
CA GLU A 120 2.96 57.53 -17.27
C GLU A 120 3.75 56.74 -18.34
N ARG A 121 5.08 56.64 -18.19
CA ARG A 121 5.99 56.00 -19.15
C ARG A 121 5.96 54.47 -19.09
N LEU A 122 5.86 53.90 -17.88
CA LEU A 122 5.91 52.47 -17.60
C LEU A 122 4.52 51.83 -17.52
N GLY A 123 3.46 52.63 -17.46
CA GLY A 123 2.08 52.15 -17.41
C GLY A 123 1.66 51.63 -16.04
N MET A 124 2.32 52.10 -14.97
CA MET A 124 1.96 51.81 -13.58
C MET A 124 0.56 52.37 -13.28
N GLU A 125 -0.21 51.67 -12.45
CA GLU A 125 -1.42 52.24 -11.86
C GLU A 125 -1.05 53.27 -10.77
N ASP A 126 -2.07 53.88 -10.15
CA ASP A 126 -1.88 54.86 -9.08
C ASP A 126 -2.05 54.17 -7.71
N ALA A 127 -1.09 54.31 -6.81
CA ALA A 127 -1.15 53.65 -5.51
C ALA A 127 -2.34 54.14 -4.65
N ASP A 128 -2.91 55.33 -4.89
CA ASP A 128 -4.14 55.76 -4.20
C ASP A 128 -5.35 54.83 -4.49
N ALA A 129 -5.31 54.07 -5.58
CA ALA A 129 -6.35 53.09 -5.91
C ALA A 129 -6.30 51.78 -5.10
N LEU A 130 -5.21 51.55 -4.34
CA LEU A 130 -4.98 50.33 -3.55
C LEU A 130 -5.52 50.43 -2.13
N GLY A 131 -5.57 49.29 -1.44
CA GLY A 131 -5.73 49.20 0.01
C GLY A 131 -4.54 49.78 0.78
N GLU A 132 -4.72 49.97 2.09
CA GLU A 132 -3.64 50.33 3.01
C GLU A 132 -2.47 49.33 2.90
N GLU A 133 -1.25 49.78 3.14
CA GLU A 133 0.01 49.00 2.97
C GLU A 133 0.32 48.57 1.52
N GLY A 134 -0.54 48.88 0.54
CA GLY A 134 -0.32 48.60 -0.88
C GLY A 134 0.72 49.51 -1.54
N TYR A 135 1.30 49.04 -2.64
CA TYR A 135 2.27 49.78 -3.46
C TYR A 135 2.22 49.36 -4.94
N VAL A 136 2.73 50.24 -5.81
CA VAL A 136 3.12 49.89 -7.18
C VAL A 136 4.63 50.07 -7.34
N MET A 137 5.24 49.22 -8.16
CA MET A 137 6.67 49.27 -8.45
C MET A 137 6.93 48.95 -9.92
N ALA A 138 7.93 49.59 -10.51
CA ALA A 138 8.44 49.23 -11.82
C ALA A 138 9.98 49.31 -11.90
N VAL A 139 10.57 48.37 -12.63
CA VAL A 139 12.00 48.28 -12.98
C VAL A 139 12.10 48.32 -14.49
N ASP A 140 12.97 49.18 -15.02
CA ASP A 140 13.11 49.42 -16.46
C ASP A 140 14.57 49.64 -16.85
N SER A 141 15.12 48.67 -17.57
CA SER A 141 16.47 48.69 -18.13
C SER A 141 16.61 49.52 -19.41
N GLU A 142 15.52 49.91 -20.07
CA GLU A 142 15.56 50.68 -21.33
C GLU A 142 15.64 52.21 -21.15
N ASP A 143 15.55 52.76 -19.92
CA ASP A 143 15.70 54.22 -19.75
C ASP A 143 17.11 54.71 -20.10
N SER A 144 17.14 55.85 -20.79
CA SER A 144 18.30 56.56 -21.29
C SER A 144 19.34 57.01 -20.26
N ASN A 145 19.02 56.95 -18.96
CA ASN A 145 19.87 57.33 -17.83
C ASN A 145 20.38 56.09 -17.07
N ALA A 146 20.87 55.06 -17.79
CA ALA A 146 21.27 53.77 -17.22
C ALA A 146 20.15 53.07 -16.40
N GLY A 147 18.92 53.13 -16.91
CA GLY A 147 17.74 52.51 -16.29
C GLY A 147 17.14 53.27 -15.11
N THR A 148 15.92 52.88 -14.77
CA THR A 148 15.12 53.52 -13.70
C THR A 148 14.37 52.47 -12.88
N ILE A 149 14.32 52.68 -11.57
CA ILE A 149 13.46 51.95 -10.63
C ILE A 149 12.48 52.96 -10.01
N ALA A 150 11.19 52.67 -10.05
CA ALA A 150 10.15 53.54 -9.51
C ALA A 150 9.27 52.77 -8.50
N ILE A 151 9.04 53.36 -7.32
CA ILE A 151 8.22 52.81 -6.24
C ILE A 151 7.23 53.90 -5.81
N GLU A 152 5.95 53.57 -5.70
CA GLU A 152 4.94 54.45 -5.10
C GLU A 152 4.11 53.66 -4.07
N GLY A 153 4.14 54.10 -2.81
CA GLY A 153 3.30 53.53 -1.75
C GLY A 153 1.95 54.24 -1.62
N LYS A 154 0.91 53.49 -1.26
CA LYS A 154 -0.37 54.06 -0.78
C LYS A 154 -0.16 54.95 0.45
N SER A 155 0.80 54.55 1.28
CA SER A 155 1.29 55.21 2.48
C SER A 155 2.76 54.80 2.69
N GLY A 156 3.44 55.41 3.67
CA GLY A 156 4.85 55.10 3.96
C GLY A 156 5.12 53.63 4.33
N ASP A 157 4.11 52.91 4.82
CA ASP A 157 4.20 51.46 5.07
C ASP A 157 4.24 50.68 3.74
N GLY A 158 3.45 51.11 2.75
CA GLY A 158 3.51 50.59 1.37
C GLY A 158 4.82 50.93 0.66
N THR A 159 5.33 52.16 0.82
CA THR A 159 6.65 52.56 0.26
C THR A 159 7.78 51.69 0.84
N PHE A 160 7.73 51.41 2.15
CA PHE A 160 8.64 50.49 2.82
C PHE A 160 8.53 49.07 2.23
N TYR A 161 7.33 48.50 2.09
CA TYR A 161 7.14 47.17 1.52
C TYR A 161 7.53 47.07 0.03
N GLY A 162 7.43 48.16 -0.73
CA GLY A 162 8.00 48.26 -2.08
C GLY A 162 9.53 48.15 -2.09
N VAL A 163 10.22 48.79 -1.14
CA VAL A 163 11.67 48.63 -0.96
C VAL A 163 12.03 47.20 -0.55
N GLN A 164 11.22 46.52 0.27
CA GLN A 164 11.43 45.11 0.60
C GLN A 164 11.31 44.18 -0.63
N THR A 165 10.39 44.49 -1.57
CA THR A 165 10.31 43.78 -2.86
C THR A 165 11.50 44.08 -3.77
N LEU A 166 12.06 45.30 -3.74
CA LEU A 166 13.31 45.61 -4.44
C LEU A 166 14.50 44.81 -3.88
N LYS A 167 14.61 44.66 -2.55
CA LYS A 167 15.67 43.86 -1.90
C LYS A 167 15.70 42.42 -2.42
N GLN A 168 14.53 41.79 -2.61
CA GLN A 168 14.40 40.42 -3.14
C GLN A 168 14.54 40.31 -4.67
N LEU A 169 14.24 41.37 -5.43
CA LEU A 169 14.40 41.39 -6.89
C LEU A 169 15.87 41.52 -7.35
N ALA A 170 16.79 41.80 -6.43
CA ALA A 170 18.18 42.16 -6.73
C ALA A 170 19.16 41.00 -6.48
N GLU A 171 19.60 40.34 -7.56
CA GLU A 171 20.65 39.31 -7.51
C GLU A 171 22.06 39.90 -7.76
N GLU A 172 23.10 39.23 -7.25
CA GLU A 172 24.50 39.53 -7.61
C GLU A 172 24.95 38.64 -8.79
N SER A 173 25.36 39.27 -9.90
CA SER A 173 25.72 38.59 -11.14
C SER A 173 26.99 39.18 -11.75
N ASP A 174 27.99 38.32 -11.99
CA ASP A 174 29.35 38.67 -12.48
C ASP A 174 30.05 39.82 -11.72
N GLY A 175 29.65 40.07 -10.47
CA GLY A 175 30.19 41.13 -9.60
C GLY A 175 29.46 42.48 -9.68
N ASN A 176 28.26 42.51 -10.26
CA ASN A 176 27.36 43.66 -10.33
C ASN A 176 26.02 43.26 -9.67
N VAL A 177 25.19 44.24 -9.29
CA VAL A 177 23.80 43.96 -8.92
C VAL A 177 22.92 44.02 -10.18
N VAL A 178 22.08 43.01 -10.37
CA VAL A 178 21.07 42.95 -11.43
C VAL A 178 19.68 42.86 -10.81
N VAL A 179 18.74 43.61 -11.36
CA VAL A 179 17.33 43.63 -10.95
C VAL A 179 16.47 43.25 -12.16
N ALA A 180 15.59 42.27 -12.02
CA ALA A 180 14.74 41.84 -13.13
C ALA A 180 13.74 42.93 -13.54
N ASP A 181 13.59 43.20 -14.84
CA ASP A 181 12.62 44.16 -15.35
C ASP A 181 11.20 43.64 -15.09
N ALA A 182 10.46 44.41 -14.28
CA ALA A 182 9.20 44.01 -13.69
C ALA A 182 8.27 45.21 -13.56
N VAL A 183 6.97 44.99 -13.76
CA VAL A 183 5.91 45.90 -13.30
C VAL A 183 5.04 45.14 -12.30
N ILE A 184 4.95 45.69 -11.09
CA ILE A 184 4.32 45.11 -9.91
C ILE A 184 3.25 46.06 -9.37
N LYS A 185 2.16 45.45 -8.89
CA LYS A 185 1.09 46.09 -8.13
C LYS A 185 0.70 45.12 -7.03
N ASP A 186 0.72 45.57 -5.79
CA ASP A 186 0.69 44.67 -4.64
C ASP A 186 0.00 45.30 -3.42
N GLU A 187 -0.70 44.47 -2.65
CA GLU A 187 -1.45 44.85 -1.44
C GLU A 187 -1.74 43.58 -0.61
N PRO A 188 -1.81 43.64 0.73
CA PRO A 188 -2.05 42.46 1.56
C PRO A 188 -3.51 41.97 1.49
N THR A 189 -3.72 40.65 1.62
CA THR A 189 -5.05 40.06 1.88
C THR A 189 -5.55 40.41 3.29
N MET A 190 -4.69 40.29 4.31
CA MET A 190 -5.06 40.50 5.72
C MET A 190 -4.38 41.76 6.28
N SER A 191 -5.14 42.60 6.98
CA SER A 191 -4.63 43.85 7.58
C SER A 191 -3.80 43.65 8.86
N VAL A 192 -3.84 42.45 9.47
CA VAL A 192 -3.03 42.11 10.65
C VAL A 192 -2.30 40.78 10.38
N ARG A 193 -0.97 40.85 10.26
CA ARG A 193 -0.09 39.75 9.83
C ARG A 193 1.11 39.69 10.77
N GLY A 194 1.31 38.61 11.51
CA GLY A 194 2.34 38.67 12.56
C GLY A 194 2.62 37.40 13.36
N THR A 195 3.23 37.63 14.53
CA THR A 195 3.48 36.59 15.53
C THR A 195 2.95 36.96 16.91
N ILE A 196 2.81 35.95 17.74
CA ILE A 196 2.56 36.05 19.18
C ILE A 196 3.62 35.21 19.89
N GLU A 197 4.43 35.80 20.77
CA GLU A 197 5.42 35.07 21.58
C GLU A 197 4.71 34.33 22.73
N GLY A 198 3.80 33.40 22.38
CA GLY A 198 2.80 32.83 23.29
C GLY A 198 3.12 31.45 23.85
N PHE A 199 4.26 30.87 23.45
CA PHE A 199 4.75 29.54 23.85
C PHE A 199 5.22 29.47 25.31
N TYR A 200 5.21 28.27 25.87
CA TYR A 200 5.84 27.94 27.14
C TYR A 200 7.27 27.41 26.94
N GLY A 201 8.21 27.85 27.78
CA GLY A 201 9.63 27.52 27.62
C GLY A 201 10.50 28.72 27.95
N ASN A 202 11.75 28.71 27.49
CA ASN A 202 12.63 29.86 27.68
C ASN A 202 12.16 31.00 26.77
N PRO A 203 11.75 32.18 27.28
CA PRO A 203 11.42 33.31 26.42
C PRO A 203 12.61 33.67 25.53
N TRP A 204 12.33 34.22 24.36
CA TRP A 204 13.38 34.67 23.44
C TRP A 204 14.33 35.67 24.15
N SER A 205 15.59 35.72 23.71
CA SER A 205 16.56 36.69 24.23
C SER A 205 16.22 38.11 23.77
N HIS A 206 17.14 39.04 23.98
CA HIS A 206 16.97 40.38 23.42
C HIS A 206 17.31 40.44 21.94
N ALA A 207 18.41 39.78 21.54
CA ALA A 207 18.86 39.72 20.15
C ALA A 207 17.87 38.95 19.26
N ASP A 208 17.31 37.84 19.76
CA ASP A 208 16.25 37.09 19.08
C ASP A 208 15.07 37.99 18.71
N ARG A 209 14.58 38.81 19.65
CA ARG A 209 13.43 39.68 19.40
C ARG A 209 13.72 40.77 18.37
N LEU A 210 14.92 41.34 18.36
CA LEU A 210 15.34 42.32 17.35
C LEU A 210 15.44 41.66 15.97
N SER A 211 16.19 40.56 15.87
CA SER A 211 16.32 39.71 14.67
C SER A 211 14.98 39.26 14.08
N GLN A 212 13.99 38.99 14.94
CA GLN A 212 12.63 38.63 14.53
C GLN A 212 11.84 39.85 14.03
N ILE A 213 11.92 41.00 14.70
CA ILE A 213 11.21 42.22 14.30
C ILE A 213 11.72 42.78 12.96
N GLU A 214 13.03 42.73 12.74
CA GLU A 214 13.68 43.09 11.46
C GLU A 214 13.17 42.17 10.33
N PHE A 215 13.25 40.86 10.55
CA PHE A 215 12.71 39.84 9.63
C PHE A 215 11.20 39.98 9.36
N TYR A 216 10.39 40.44 10.32
CA TYR A 216 8.97 40.73 10.08
C TYR A 216 8.81 41.90 9.08
N GLY A 217 9.64 42.95 9.20
CA GLY A 217 9.72 44.04 8.23
C GLY A 217 10.04 43.54 6.82
N ASP A 218 11.13 42.77 6.68
CA ASP A 218 11.55 42.15 5.41
C ASP A 218 10.42 41.34 4.75
N MET A 219 9.74 40.50 5.54
CA MET A 219 8.66 39.62 5.07
C MET A 219 7.28 40.31 4.98
N LYS A 220 7.20 41.64 5.16
CA LYS A 220 5.93 42.42 5.13
C LYS A 220 4.90 42.01 6.20
N MET A 221 5.35 41.43 7.31
CA MET A 221 4.55 41.16 8.52
C MET A 221 4.52 42.42 9.39
N ASN A 222 3.33 42.85 9.80
CA ASN A 222 3.10 44.15 10.45
C ASN A 222 2.79 44.06 11.95
N THR A 223 2.90 42.90 12.59
CA THR A 223 2.44 42.70 13.99
C THR A 223 3.37 41.79 14.79
N TYR A 224 3.78 42.25 15.97
CA TYR A 224 4.47 41.43 16.97
C TYR A 224 3.77 41.56 18.34
N ILE A 225 3.16 40.48 18.80
CA ILE A 225 2.54 40.42 20.13
C ILE A 225 3.54 39.92 21.16
N TYR A 226 4.04 40.84 21.99
CA TYR A 226 4.84 40.54 23.17
C TYR A 226 3.95 39.88 24.23
N ALA A 227 4.03 38.55 24.33
CA ALA A 227 3.24 37.73 25.27
C ALA A 227 4.03 36.61 26.01
N PRO A 228 5.36 36.73 26.26
CA PRO A 228 6.17 35.63 26.79
C PRO A 228 5.61 35.12 28.12
N LYS A 229 5.22 33.83 28.14
CA LYS A 229 4.51 33.21 29.26
C LYS A 229 5.29 33.20 30.58
N ASP A 230 6.62 33.25 30.50
CA ASP A 230 7.55 33.23 31.64
C ASP A 230 8.11 34.63 31.99
N ASP A 231 7.61 35.74 31.39
CA ASP A 231 7.87 37.09 31.93
C ASP A 231 6.93 37.38 33.12
N PRO A 232 7.47 37.53 34.35
CA PRO A 232 6.65 37.82 35.52
C PRO A 232 5.91 39.16 35.40
N TYR A 233 6.41 40.16 34.66
CA TYR A 233 5.73 41.46 34.56
C TYR A 233 4.58 41.45 33.54
N HIS A 234 4.51 40.46 32.66
CA HIS A 234 3.37 40.16 31.80
C HIS A 234 2.25 39.41 32.56
N ARG A 235 2.61 38.44 33.43
CA ARG A 235 1.68 37.52 34.10
C ARG A 235 1.65 37.60 35.64
N GLU A 236 2.59 36.98 36.37
CA GLU A 236 2.49 36.80 37.84
C GLU A 236 2.51 38.11 38.66
N GLN A 237 3.17 39.13 38.13
CA GLN A 237 3.42 40.44 38.73
C GLN A 237 2.88 41.56 37.82
N TRP A 238 1.81 41.28 37.06
CA TRP A 238 1.24 42.18 36.04
C TRP A 238 0.96 43.61 36.52
N ARG A 239 0.65 43.79 37.83
CA ARG A 239 0.40 45.07 38.50
C ARG A 239 1.66 45.93 38.71
N GLU A 240 2.83 45.31 38.84
CA GLU A 240 4.09 46.00 39.13
C GLU A 240 4.67 46.61 37.84
N PRO A 241 5.31 47.79 37.89
CA PRO A 241 6.01 48.36 36.74
C PRO A 241 7.25 47.53 36.38
N TYR A 242 7.66 47.58 35.11
CA TYR A 242 8.97 47.05 34.71
C TYR A 242 10.10 47.82 35.40
N PRO A 243 11.22 47.16 35.76
CA PRO A 243 12.45 47.84 36.18
C PRO A 243 13.02 48.72 35.07
N ASP A 244 13.75 49.78 35.44
CA ASP A 244 14.37 50.70 34.48
C ASP A 244 15.18 49.99 33.37
N SER A 245 15.88 48.90 33.68
CA SER A 245 16.65 48.11 32.68
C SER A 245 15.78 47.35 31.67
N GLU A 246 14.59 46.92 32.07
CA GLU A 246 13.65 46.27 31.15
C GLU A 246 12.86 47.32 30.36
N MET A 247 12.66 48.52 30.92
CA MET A 247 12.14 49.67 30.18
C MET A 247 13.14 50.14 29.11
N GLU A 248 14.45 50.17 29.39
CA GLU A 248 15.48 50.46 28.38
C GLU A 248 15.43 49.44 27.22
N ARG A 249 15.36 48.14 27.53
CA ARG A 249 15.20 47.07 26.51
C ARG A 249 13.88 47.16 25.75
N MET A 250 12.77 47.44 26.42
CA MET A 250 11.46 47.61 25.80
C MET A 250 11.44 48.80 24.84
N GLN A 251 12.15 49.89 25.14
CA GLN A 251 12.26 51.03 24.22
C GLN A 251 12.97 50.62 22.92
N GLU A 252 14.06 49.85 23.00
CA GLU A 252 14.78 49.32 21.83
C GLU A 252 13.85 48.46 20.95
N LEU A 253 13.05 47.56 21.54
CA LEU A 253 12.05 46.78 20.79
C LEU A 253 10.94 47.63 20.17
N ILE A 254 10.49 48.70 20.84
CA ILE A 254 9.44 49.61 20.33
C ILE A 254 9.98 50.44 19.17
N ASP A 255 11.21 50.95 19.28
CA ASP A 255 11.84 51.79 18.27
C ASP A 255 12.17 50.94 17.02
N THR A 256 12.80 49.77 17.16
CA THR A 256 13.07 48.84 16.06
C THR A 256 11.79 48.34 15.38
N ALA A 257 10.72 48.06 16.14
CA ALA A 257 9.43 47.69 15.55
C ALA A 257 8.84 48.83 14.71
N LYS A 258 8.88 50.06 15.22
CA LYS A 258 8.42 51.25 14.50
C LYS A 258 9.27 51.55 13.24
N GLU A 259 10.55 51.22 13.26
CA GLU A 259 11.47 51.39 12.11
C GLU A 259 11.31 50.29 11.04
N ASN A 260 10.64 49.17 11.38
CA ASN A 260 10.34 48.04 10.48
C ASN A 260 8.85 47.93 10.10
N LYS A 261 8.04 48.96 10.41
CA LYS A 261 6.58 48.99 10.19
C LYS A 261 5.81 47.86 10.92
N VAL A 262 6.31 47.43 12.07
CA VAL A 262 5.71 46.42 12.94
C VAL A 262 4.98 47.07 14.11
N ASP A 263 3.71 46.73 14.31
CA ASP A 263 2.98 47.00 15.54
C ASP A 263 3.57 46.19 16.70
N PHE A 264 4.31 46.86 17.58
CA PHE A 264 4.61 46.32 18.90
C PHE A 264 3.32 46.29 19.74
N VAL A 265 2.73 45.11 19.91
CA VAL A 265 1.52 44.91 20.72
C VAL A 265 1.93 44.47 22.13
N PHE A 266 1.80 45.38 23.09
CA PHE A 266 2.05 45.04 24.50
C PHE A 266 0.87 44.29 25.11
N SER A 267 1.10 43.07 25.61
CA SER A 267 0.05 42.26 26.25
C SER A 267 0.21 42.11 27.77
N LEU A 268 -0.91 41.88 28.48
CA LEU A 268 -0.94 41.46 29.89
C LEU A 268 -1.87 40.26 30.06
N SER A 269 -1.51 39.34 30.96
CA SER A 269 -2.30 38.15 31.30
C SER A 269 -2.75 38.17 32.77
N PRO A 270 -3.61 39.13 33.20
CA PRO A 270 -3.93 39.38 34.60
C PRO A 270 -4.86 38.32 35.23
N GLY A 271 -5.44 37.42 34.43
CA GLY A 271 -6.50 36.49 34.82
C GLY A 271 -6.14 35.50 35.95
N ILE A 272 -4.86 35.37 36.30
CA ILE A 272 -4.38 34.46 37.36
C ILE A 272 -4.89 34.85 38.75
N ASP A 273 -5.02 36.15 39.04
CA ASP A 273 -5.42 36.64 40.37
C ASP A 273 -6.31 37.90 40.37
N ILE A 274 -6.62 38.48 39.20
CA ILE A 274 -7.37 39.74 39.09
C ILE A 274 -8.71 39.71 39.82
N GLN A 275 -8.97 40.77 40.57
CA GLN A 275 -10.24 41.02 41.24
C GLN A 275 -11.12 41.89 40.33
N PHE A 276 -12.40 41.56 40.23
CA PHE A 276 -13.36 42.32 39.41
C PHE A 276 -14.31 43.21 40.25
N ASP A 277 -14.47 42.90 41.54
CA ASP A 277 -15.50 43.51 42.39
C ASP A 277 -14.91 44.46 43.46
N GLY A 278 -15.62 45.58 43.70
CA GLY A 278 -15.39 46.46 44.85
C GLY A 278 -14.06 47.23 44.83
N GLU A 279 -13.57 47.58 46.01
CA GLU A 279 -12.34 48.39 46.18
C GLU A 279 -11.10 47.68 45.62
N ASN A 280 -11.01 46.36 45.77
CA ASN A 280 -9.92 45.57 45.18
C ASN A 280 -10.00 45.57 43.64
N GLY A 281 -11.19 45.40 43.06
CA GLY A 281 -11.35 45.42 41.60
C GLY A 281 -11.08 46.79 40.97
N GLU A 282 -11.39 47.89 41.67
CA GLU A 282 -10.97 49.22 41.22
C GLU A 282 -9.44 49.38 41.32
N ASN A 283 -8.81 48.94 42.41
CA ASN A 283 -7.35 49.01 42.56
C ASN A 283 -6.63 48.20 41.46
N ASP A 284 -7.11 47.01 41.14
CA ASP A 284 -6.58 46.15 40.07
C ASP A 284 -6.76 46.80 38.69
N TYR A 285 -7.94 47.37 38.41
CA TYR A 285 -8.19 48.11 37.18
C TYR A 285 -7.27 49.34 37.05
N GLN A 286 -7.06 50.10 38.12
CA GLN A 286 -6.14 51.25 38.11
C GLN A 286 -4.67 50.81 37.96
N ALA A 287 -4.28 49.62 38.45
CA ALA A 287 -2.97 49.04 38.18
C ALA A 287 -2.79 48.66 36.70
N LEU A 288 -3.80 48.05 36.07
CA LEU A 288 -3.83 47.72 34.64
C LEU A 288 -3.65 48.99 33.79
N VAL A 289 -4.47 50.02 34.06
CA VAL A 289 -4.36 51.31 33.38
C VAL A 289 -2.99 51.97 33.61
N SER A 290 -2.44 51.92 34.82
CA SER A 290 -1.12 52.49 35.13
C SER A 290 0.02 51.79 34.38
N LYS A 291 -0.03 50.44 34.30
CA LYS A 291 0.94 49.63 33.55
C LYS A 291 0.89 49.97 32.07
N CYS A 292 -0.27 49.88 31.42
CA CYS A 292 -0.43 50.22 30.00
C CYS A 292 -0.10 51.69 29.70
N GLN A 293 -0.40 52.63 30.61
CA GLN A 293 -0.02 54.04 30.48
C GLN A 293 1.50 54.21 30.41
N SER A 294 2.29 53.46 31.19
CA SER A 294 3.75 53.56 31.15
C SER A 294 4.36 53.10 29.83
N LEU A 295 3.81 52.05 29.20
CA LEU A 295 4.23 51.60 27.86
C LEU A 295 3.74 52.55 26.74
N TYR A 296 2.53 53.13 26.88
CA TYR A 296 2.04 54.15 25.95
C TYR A 296 2.97 55.38 25.90
N ASP A 297 3.48 55.81 27.05
CA ASP A 297 4.37 56.98 27.15
C ASP A 297 5.77 56.72 26.55
N MET A 298 6.15 55.45 26.33
CA MET A 298 7.37 55.05 25.60
C MET A 298 7.17 55.03 24.07
N GLY A 299 5.95 54.77 23.60
CA GLY A 299 5.63 54.70 22.18
C GLY A 299 4.59 53.65 21.78
N VAL A 300 4.25 52.69 22.65
CA VAL A 300 3.32 51.59 22.31
C VAL A 300 1.95 52.14 21.87
N ARG A 301 1.45 51.65 20.71
CA ARG A 301 0.12 51.99 20.15
C ARG A 301 -0.79 50.81 19.86
N SER A 302 -0.39 49.60 20.24
CA SER A 302 -1.24 48.40 20.20
C SER A 302 -1.17 47.69 21.55
N PHE A 303 -2.32 47.24 22.06
CA PHE A 303 -2.43 46.61 23.38
C PHE A 303 -3.31 45.36 23.34
N ALA A 304 -2.97 44.39 24.19
CA ALA A 304 -3.76 43.17 24.36
C ALA A 304 -3.97 42.81 25.84
N ILE A 305 -5.10 42.20 26.19
CA ILE A 305 -5.39 41.70 27.53
C ILE A 305 -5.95 40.28 27.43
N PHE A 306 -5.28 39.29 28.03
CA PHE A 306 -5.57 37.88 27.84
C PHE A 306 -6.15 37.19 29.09
N PHE A 307 -6.95 36.16 28.82
CA PHE A 307 -7.58 35.27 29.80
C PHE A 307 -7.39 33.78 29.43
N ASP A 308 -6.33 33.44 28.70
CA ASP A 308 -5.88 32.07 28.43
C ASP A 308 -5.32 31.39 29.69
N ASP A 309 -5.47 30.06 29.76
CA ASP A 309 -4.90 29.22 30.83
C ASP A 309 -5.24 29.63 32.28
N ILE A 310 -6.46 30.12 32.52
CA ILE A 310 -6.97 30.46 33.86
C ILE A 310 -8.16 29.62 34.30
N SER A 311 -8.36 29.53 35.62
CA SER A 311 -9.51 28.83 36.22
C SER A 311 -10.78 29.68 36.37
N ASN A 312 -10.69 31.00 36.16
CA ASN A 312 -11.84 31.90 36.19
C ASN A 312 -12.58 31.88 34.85
N LYS A 313 -13.86 31.50 34.86
CA LYS A 313 -14.77 31.57 33.70
C LYS A 313 -15.98 32.48 33.97
N ASP A 314 -15.74 33.71 34.43
CA ASP A 314 -16.77 34.75 34.55
C ASP A 314 -16.75 35.66 33.30
N GLY A 315 -17.35 35.16 32.21
CA GLY A 315 -17.30 35.81 30.89
C GLY A 315 -17.92 37.22 30.86
N VAL A 316 -18.89 37.50 31.75
CA VAL A 316 -19.46 38.86 31.89
C VAL A 316 -18.38 39.81 32.42
N LYS A 317 -17.74 39.47 33.55
CA LYS A 317 -16.80 40.40 34.20
C LYS A 317 -15.49 40.59 33.42
N GLN A 318 -15.02 39.55 32.74
CA GLN A 318 -13.87 39.66 31.83
C GLN A 318 -14.19 40.64 30.68
N ALA A 319 -15.35 40.50 30.04
CA ALA A 319 -15.80 41.42 29.00
C ALA A 319 -16.09 42.84 29.54
N GLU A 320 -16.66 43.00 30.74
CA GLU A 320 -16.88 44.30 31.37
C GLU A 320 -15.56 45.03 31.66
N LEU A 321 -14.51 44.31 32.10
CA LEU A 321 -13.16 44.86 32.27
C LEU A 321 -12.57 45.35 30.94
N LEU A 322 -12.62 44.49 29.90
CA LEU A 322 -12.13 44.81 28.56
C LEU A 322 -12.86 46.02 27.97
N ASN A 323 -14.19 46.07 28.08
CA ASN A 323 -15.01 47.19 27.63
C ASN A 323 -14.65 48.50 28.33
N ARG A 324 -14.41 48.44 29.65
CA ARG A 324 -14.02 49.61 30.44
C ARG A 324 -12.65 50.13 29.99
N PHE A 325 -11.66 49.24 29.85
CA PHE A 325 -10.32 49.60 29.38
C PHE A 325 -10.32 50.13 27.93
N ASN A 326 -11.03 49.45 27.03
CA ASN A 326 -11.24 49.90 25.64
C ASN A 326 -11.79 51.33 25.59
N LYS A 327 -12.77 51.65 26.44
CA LYS A 327 -13.41 52.98 26.46
C LYS A 327 -12.62 54.06 27.19
N GLU A 328 -12.05 53.76 28.35
CA GLU A 328 -11.39 54.74 29.22
C GLU A 328 -9.89 54.94 28.89
N PHE A 329 -9.27 54.00 28.18
CA PHE A 329 -7.88 54.08 27.73
C PHE A 329 -7.77 54.12 26.20
N ILE A 330 -8.10 53.03 25.50
CA ILE A 330 -7.84 52.88 24.04
C ILE A 330 -8.55 53.98 23.22
N GLN A 331 -9.88 54.02 23.27
CA GLN A 331 -10.72 55.01 22.57
C GLN A 331 -10.56 56.43 23.13
N ALA A 332 -10.09 56.59 24.37
CA ALA A 332 -9.91 57.89 25.02
C ALA A 332 -8.63 58.61 24.57
N LYS A 333 -7.66 57.87 24.04
CA LYS A 333 -6.38 58.39 23.49
C LYS A 333 -6.55 58.79 22.02
N GLY A 334 -7.18 57.91 21.23
CA GLY A 334 -7.54 58.18 19.84
C GLY A 334 -6.45 57.91 18.80
N ASP A 335 -5.24 57.53 19.23
CA ASP A 335 -4.09 57.14 18.42
C ASP A 335 -3.67 55.67 18.64
N ILE A 336 -4.45 54.90 19.41
CA ILE A 336 -4.20 53.48 19.72
C ILE A 336 -5.07 52.59 18.84
N LYS A 337 -4.47 51.55 18.24
CA LYS A 337 -5.14 50.52 17.43
C LYS A 337 -6.12 49.65 18.27
N PRO A 338 -7.06 48.91 17.64
CA PRO A 338 -8.07 48.13 18.35
C PRO A 338 -7.51 47.19 19.42
N LEU A 339 -8.15 47.16 20.60
CA LEU A 339 -7.78 46.25 21.69
C LEU A 339 -7.89 44.79 21.24
N ILE A 340 -6.87 43.99 21.54
CA ILE A 340 -6.87 42.54 21.27
C ILE A 340 -7.14 41.77 22.58
N THR A 341 -7.83 40.63 22.51
CA THR A 341 -8.03 39.75 23.66
C THR A 341 -8.04 38.27 23.25
N VAL A 342 -7.75 37.40 24.23
CA VAL A 342 -7.91 35.95 24.16
C VAL A 342 -8.87 35.55 25.29
N PRO A 343 -10.02 34.92 24.99
CA PRO A 343 -10.95 34.43 26.01
C PRO A 343 -10.44 33.13 26.68
N THR A 344 -11.01 32.74 27.82
CA THR A 344 -10.71 31.47 28.53
C THR A 344 -11.28 30.22 27.83
N GLU A 345 -11.95 30.40 26.70
CA GLU A 345 -12.40 29.35 25.78
C GLU A 345 -12.09 29.87 24.38
N TYR A 346 -10.90 29.51 23.87
CA TYR A 346 -10.28 30.08 22.67
C TYR A 346 -10.13 29.07 21.51
N ASP A 347 -10.56 27.82 21.71
CA ASP A 347 -10.74 26.80 20.68
C ASP A 347 -12.22 26.44 20.51
N SER A 348 -12.61 25.94 19.34
CA SER A 348 -14.02 25.64 19.05
C SER A 348 -14.60 24.52 19.92
N ASN A 349 -13.78 23.56 20.34
CA ASN A 349 -14.22 22.45 21.18
C ASN A 349 -14.56 22.90 22.60
N ALA A 350 -13.76 23.78 23.22
CA ALA A 350 -14.08 24.38 24.51
C ALA A 350 -15.20 25.42 24.42
N MET A 351 -15.22 26.24 23.35
CA MET A 351 -16.28 27.23 23.11
C MET A 351 -17.65 26.60 22.88
N GLY A 352 -17.70 25.44 22.21
CA GLY A 352 -18.92 24.92 21.58
C GLY A 352 -19.38 25.78 20.39
N VAL A 353 -20.21 25.22 19.50
CA VAL A 353 -20.56 25.84 18.21
C VAL A 353 -22.06 25.81 17.95
N ALA A 354 -22.57 26.83 17.22
CA ALA A 354 -23.98 27.01 16.89
C ALA A 354 -24.96 26.84 18.08
N SER A 355 -25.59 25.67 18.24
CA SER A 355 -26.52 25.40 19.34
C SER A 355 -25.82 25.00 20.66
N THR A 356 -24.59 24.46 20.60
CA THR A 356 -23.86 23.92 21.76
C THR A 356 -22.94 24.92 22.46
N VAL A 357 -22.77 26.14 21.91
CA VAL A 357 -21.91 27.22 22.48
C VAL A 357 -22.08 27.33 23.99
N SER A 358 -20.98 27.40 24.74
CA SER A 358 -20.94 27.39 26.19
C SER A 358 -21.63 28.61 26.80
N GLN A 359 -21.95 28.55 28.09
CA GLN A 359 -22.47 29.71 28.81
C GLN A 359 -21.41 30.82 28.97
N TYR A 360 -20.13 30.46 29.15
CA TYR A 360 -19.04 31.43 29.24
C TYR A 360 -18.88 32.20 27.94
N THR A 361 -18.75 31.49 26.81
CA THR A 361 -18.59 32.11 25.48
C THR A 361 -19.82 32.94 25.10
N LYS A 362 -21.03 32.45 25.40
CA LYS A 362 -22.29 33.23 25.21
C LYS A 362 -22.29 34.54 26.00
N ASP A 363 -21.87 34.53 27.26
CA ASP A 363 -21.89 35.73 28.09
C ASP A 363 -20.74 36.70 27.79
N PHE A 364 -19.54 36.19 27.46
CA PHE A 364 -18.40 36.99 27.01
C PHE A 364 -18.69 37.69 25.67
N ALA A 365 -19.02 36.94 24.61
CA ALA A 365 -19.24 37.48 23.27
C ALA A 365 -20.42 38.48 23.19
N LYS A 366 -21.47 38.25 23.99
CA LYS A 366 -22.64 39.14 24.11
C LYS A 366 -22.36 40.43 24.87
N THR A 367 -21.38 40.41 25.78
CA THR A 367 -21.04 41.56 26.62
C THR A 367 -19.93 42.41 25.98
N LEU A 368 -18.99 41.78 25.26
CA LEU A 368 -17.82 42.43 24.67
C LEU A 368 -18.18 43.45 23.57
N ASP A 369 -17.53 44.61 23.60
CA ASP A 369 -17.65 45.67 22.60
C ASP A 369 -17.18 45.17 21.21
N SER A 370 -17.89 45.59 20.17
CA SER A 370 -17.59 45.25 18.77
C SER A 370 -16.24 45.77 18.26
N SER A 371 -15.62 46.76 18.91
CA SER A 371 -14.30 47.27 18.52
C SER A 371 -13.11 46.49 19.08
N ILE A 372 -13.34 45.37 19.79
CA ILE A 372 -12.28 44.57 20.44
C ILE A 372 -12.05 43.30 19.61
N LYS A 373 -10.83 43.11 19.09
CA LYS A 373 -10.44 41.93 18.32
C LYS A 373 -10.26 40.72 19.26
N VAL A 374 -10.69 39.53 18.82
CA VAL A 374 -10.74 38.30 19.64
C VAL A 374 -9.97 37.19 18.95
N LEU A 375 -8.88 36.73 19.56
CA LEU A 375 -8.06 35.63 19.06
C LEU A 375 -8.66 34.25 19.38
N TRP A 376 -8.47 33.31 18.46
CA TRP A 376 -9.00 31.95 18.49
C TRP A 376 -8.09 30.99 17.69
N THR A 377 -7.98 29.72 18.11
CA THR A 377 -6.94 28.80 17.60
C THR A 377 -7.41 27.78 16.54
N GLY A 378 -8.71 27.72 16.25
CA GLY A 378 -9.29 26.75 15.33
C GLY A 378 -10.25 25.77 16.00
N SER A 379 -10.37 24.55 15.45
CA SER A 379 -11.24 23.51 16.01
C SER A 379 -10.79 23.05 17.41
N ALA A 380 -9.47 22.98 17.62
CA ALA A 380 -8.79 22.66 18.87
C ALA A 380 -7.69 23.70 19.19
N VAL A 381 -6.94 23.50 20.28
CA VAL A 381 -5.80 24.36 20.65
C VAL A 381 -4.65 24.24 19.64
N VAL A 382 -4.38 23.03 19.14
CA VAL A 382 -3.46 22.75 18.03
C VAL A 382 -4.17 21.82 17.04
N PRO A 383 -4.87 22.37 16.02
CA PRO A 383 -5.67 21.58 15.08
C PRO A 383 -4.91 21.23 13.80
N GLU A 384 -5.42 20.24 13.06
CA GLU A 384 -4.93 19.83 11.74
C GLU A 384 -4.95 20.95 10.69
N GLY A 385 -5.82 21.94 10.90
CA GLY A 385 -6.13 23.01 9.97
C GLY A 385 -7.33 23.82 10.44
N ILE A 386 -7.73 24.81 9.64
CA ILE A 386 -8.94 25.61 9.84
C ILE A 386 -9.64 25.74 8.49
N ASP A 387 -10.89 25.25 8.42
CA ASP A 387 -11.75 25.41 7.24
C ASP A 387 -12.71 26.61 7.37
N VAL A 388 -13.26 27.04 6.23
CA VAL A 388 -14.26 28.12 6.17
C VAL A 388 -15.50 27.83 7.02
N ALA A 389 -15.93 26.57 7.16
CA ALA A 389 -17.14 26.23 7.92
C ALA A 389 -16.95 26.40 9.44
N ASN A 390 -15.76 26.08 9.95
CA ASN A 390 -15.37 26.28 11.34
C ASN A 390 -15.17 27.77 11.65
N ALA A 391 -14.53 28.52 10.75
CA ALA A 391 -14.44 29.98 10.85
C ALA A 391 -15.83 30.65 10.86
N GLN A 392 -16.73 30.29 9.93
CA GLN A 392 -18.11 30.80 9.90
C GLN A 392 -18.91 30.50 11.18
N GLN A 393 -18.69 29.34 11.82
CA GLN A 393 -19.32 29.02 13.10
C GLN A 393 -18.87 29.97 14.22
N VAL A 394 -17.57 30.28 14.30
CA VAL A 394 -17.00 31.22 15.29
C VAL A 394 -17.37 32.66 14.98
N LYS A 395 -17.40 33.03 13.69
CA LYS A 395 -17.90 34.31 13.20
C LYS A 395 -19.39 34.51 13.52
N SER A 396 -20.18 33.45 13.63
CA SER A 396 -21.58 33.55 14.11
C SER A 396 -21.70 33.93 15.60
N VAL A 397 -20.63 33.78 16.38
CA VAL A 397 -20.54 34.15 17.80
C VAL A 397 -19.93 35.55 17.98
N TYR A 398 -18.79 35.83 17.32
CA TYR A 398 -18.02 37.06 17.52
C TYR A 398 -18.22 38.12 16.42
N GLY A 399 -18.57 37.73 15.20
CA GLY A 399 -18.55 38.59 14.01
C GLY A 399 -17.14 38.88 13.50
N ASP A 400 -17.00 39.92 12.69
CA ASP A 400 -15.76 40.33 11.98
C ASP A 400 -14.63 40.86 12.89
N ARG A 401 -14.75 40.61 14.20
CA ARG A 401 -13.71 40.90 15.20
C ARG A 401 -12.81 39.71 15.51
N MET A 402 -13.11 38.52 15.01
CA MET A 402 -12.26 37.34 15.23
C MET A 402 -10.90 37.46 14.52
N GLY A 403 -9.89 36.79 15.05
CA GLY A 403 -8.58 36.60 14.44
C GLY A 403 -7.98 35.24 14.80
N ILE A 404 -7.07 34.73 13.97
CA ILE A 404 -6.45 33.42 14.17
C ILE A 404 -5.17 33.57 14.99
N TRP A 405 -5.08 32.82 16.08
CA TRP A 405 -3.83 32.45 16.75
C TRP A 405 -3.44 31.05 16.25
N TRP A 406 -2.51 30.98 15.30
CA TRP A 406 -2.09 29.72 14.70
C TRP A 406 -0.96 29.08 15.55
N ASN A 407 -1.22 27.92 16.17
CA ASN A 407 -0.24 27.23 17.03
C ASN A 407 0.73 26.33 16.23
N TYR A 408 1.40 26.94 15.26
CA TYR A 408 2.49 26.37 14.49
C TYR A 408 3.39 27.53 14.02
N PRO A 409 4.73 27.43 14.11
CA PRO A 409 5.54 26.23 14.35
C PRO A 409 5.72 25.81 15.83
N CYS A 410 5.06 26.43 16.81
CA CYS A 410 5.24 26.14 18.25
C CYS A 410 5.35 24.63 18.60
N THR A 411 6.39 24.31 19.40
CA THR A 411 6.76 22.95 19.84
C THR A 411 6.82 22.79 21.36
N ASP A 412 6.23 23.68 22.17
CA ASP A 412 6.30 23.58 23.64
C ASP A 412 5.72 22.26 24.19
N TYR A 413 4.70 21.73 23.53
CA TYR A 413 4.09 20.42 23.78
C TYR A 413 4.92 19.22 23.22
N ILE A 414 5.98 19.46 22.44
CA ILE A 414 6.78 18.42 21.77
C ILE A 414 8.26 18.83 21.52
N GLN A 415 8.95 19.38 22.52
CA GLN A 415 10.34 19.91 22.47
C GLN A 415 11.45 18.97 21.91
N ASN A 416 11.12 17.70 21.62
CA ASN A 416 12.00 16.77 20.93
C ASN A 416 11.89 16.82 19.38
N LYS A 417 10.83 17.40 18.82
CA LYS A 417 10.72 17.70 17.38
C LYS A 417 10.87 19.21 17.14
N LEU A 418 11.09 19.59 15.88
CA LEU A 418 11.06 20.97 15.42
C LEU A 418 9.88 21.13 14.46
N GLY A 419 9.19 22.27 14.49
CA GLY A 419 8.23 22.65 13.45
C GLY A 419 8.96 23.46 12.40
N LEU A 420 9.38 22.82 11.30
CA LEU A 420 10.14 23.47 10.22
C LEU A 420 9.38 23.51 8.89
N GLY A 421 8.11 23.11 8.84
CA GLY A 421 7.33 23.07 7.60
C GLY A 421 6.62 24.39 7.28
N PRO A 422 5.90 24.46 6.14
CA PRO A 422 5.08 25.61 5.78
C PRO A 422 3.81 25.71 6.64
N VAL A 423 3.17 26.88 6.61
CA VAL A 423 1.78 27.05 7.03
C VAL A 423 0.89 26.13 6.17
N TYR A 424 0.21 25.20 6.83
CA TYR A 424 -0.52 24.11 6.19
C TYR A 424 -1.87 23.90 6.88
N GLY A 425 -2.89 23.46 6.14
CA GLY A 425 -4.23 23.20 6.66
C GLY A 425 -5.12 24.44 6.87
N LEU A 426 -4.61 25.65 6.69
CA LEU A 426 -5.46 26.86 6.60
C LEU A 426 -6.09 26.95 5.21
N ASP A 427 -7.42 26.94 5.15
CA ASP A 427 -8.19 27.04 3.91
C ASP A 427 -8.04 28.44 3.27
N LYS A 428 -7.73 28.51 1.97
CA LYS A 428 -7.64 29.79 1.24
C LYS A 428 -8.91 30.64 1.34
N GLY A 429 -10.08 30.00 1.44
CA GLY A 429 -11.35 30.71 1.58
C GLY A 429 -11.45 31.58 2.84
N LEU A 430 -10.58 31.38 3.83
CA LEU A 430 -10.50 32.19 5.05
C LEU A 430 -10.22 33.67 4.79
N GLU A 431 -9.67 34.06 3.63
CA GLU A 431 -9.54 35.47 3.22
C GLU A 431 -10.88 36.23 3.19
N ASN A 432 -12.00 35.52 2.99
CA ASN A 432 -13.34 36.09 3.02
C ASN A 432 -13.93 36.13 4.45
N GLU A 433 -13.29 35.45 5.40
CA GLU A 433 -13.83 35.23 6.74
C GLU A 433 -13.06 35.92 7.85
N VAL A 434 -11.73 35.99 7.76
CA VAL A 434 -10.82 36.49 8.81
C VAL A 434 -9.73 37.40 8.20
N ASP A 435 -9.54 38.55 8.86
CA ASP A 435 -8.65 39.66 8.46
C ASP A 435 -7.50 39.84 9.47
N PHE A 436 -7.05 38.73 10.08
CA PHE A 436 -6.10 38.75 11.19
C PHE A 436 -5.48 37.36 11.38
N LEU A 437 -4.17 37.24 11.16
CA LEU A 437 -3.37 36.05 11.47
C LEU A 437 -2.14 36.42 12.32
N VAL A 438 -2.01 35.78 13.47
CA VAL A 438 -0.75 35.71 14.22
C VAL A 438 -0.34 34.27 14.48
N MET A 439 0.94 33.97 14.26
CA MET A 439 1.53 32.64 14.46
C MET A 439 2.26 32.55 15.80
N ASN A 440 2.17 31.40 16.47
CA ASN A 440 2.94 31.09 17.68
C ASN A 440 4.21 30.32 17.27
N PRO A 441 5.41 30.91 17.43
CA PRO A 441 6.67 30.30 17.02
C PRO A 441 7.20 29.31 18.07
N MET A 442 8.38 28.74 17.82
CA MET A 442 9.10 27.92 18.81
C MET A 442 9.92 28.81 19.77
N GLU A 443 10.37 28.25 20.90
CA GLU A 443 11.46 28.84 21.71
C GLU A 443 12.83 28.89 20.97
N HIS A 444 12.86 28.50 19.69
CA HIS A 444 14.01 28.58 18.80
C HIS A 444 13.69 29.61 17.70
N ALA A 445 14.16 30.86 17.88
CA ALA A 445 13.74 32.00 17.07
C ALA A 445 14.10 31.84 15.58
N GLU A 446 15.40 31.72 15.26
CA GLU A 446 15.88 31.65 13.87
C GLU A 446 15.25 30.49 13.08
N LEU A 447 15.19 29.29 13.66
CA LEU A 447 14.54 28.12 13.03
C LEU A 447 13.02 28.29 12.83
N SER A 448 12.37 29.22 13.53
CA SER A 448 10.96 29.54 13.29
C SER A 448 10.76 30.39 12.02
N LYS A 449 11.78 31.12 11.54
CA LYS A 449 11.68 32.02 10.38
C LYS A 449 11.18 31.29 9.12
N ILE A 450 11.58 30.03 8.93
CA ILE A 450 11.14 29.16 7.83
C ILE A 450 9.62 29.14 7.70
N THR A 451 8.92 28.77 8.78
CA THR A 451 7.45 28.72 8.78
C THR A 451 6.84 30.10 8.72
N LEU A 452 7.43 31.08 9.42
CA LEU A 452 6.90 32.44 9.51
C LEU A 452 6.89 33.16 8.14
N ALA A 453 7.92 32.97 7.30
CA ALA A 453 7.95 33.47 5.93
C ALA A 453 6.80 32.91 5.07
N THR A 454 6.50 31.60 5.18
CA THR A 454 5.33 31.02 4.49
C THR A 454 4.00 31.55 5.03
N GLY A 455 3.93 31.92 6.31
CA GLY A 455 2.76 32.57 6.89
C GLY A 455 2.59 34.04 6.48
N ALA A 456 3.69 34.73 6.19
CA ALA A 456 3.67 36.03 5.55
C ALA A 456 3.09 35.93 4.13
N ASP A 457 3.59 34.98 3.32
CA ASP A 457 3.05 34.68 1.99
C ASP A 457 1.56 34.32 2.01
N TYR A 458 1.15 33.44 2.95
CA TYR A 458 -0.25 33.08 3.15
C TYR A 458 -1.14 34.29 3.50
N SER A 459 -0.69 35.18 4.40
CA SER A 459 -1.52 36.30 4.89
C SER A 459 -1.46 37.56 4.01
N TRP A 460 -0.41 37.71 3.21
CA TRP A 460 -0.28 38.73 2.17
C TRP A 460 -1.04 38.33 0.89
N ASN A 461 -0.94 37.06 0.44
CA ASN A 461 -1.57 36.64 -0.81
C ASN A 461 -2.22 35.25 -0.76
N THR A 462 -3.19 35.10 0.14
CA THR A 462 -3.94 33.86 0.40
C THR A 462 -4.46 33.15 -0.85
N ALA A 463 -5.08 33.88 -1.79
CA ALA A 463 -5.54 33.35 -3.06
C ALA A 463 -4.42 32.70 -3.89
N ALA A 464 -3.22 33.29 -3.95
CA ALA A 464 -2.08 32.77 -4.69
C ALA A 464 -1.35 31.63 -3.96
N TYR A 465 -1.19 31.74 -2.63
CA TYR A 465 -0.38 30.88 -1.76
C TYR A 465 -0.32 29.40 -2.18
N ASP A 466 0.87 28.89 -2.47
CA ASP A 466 1.10 27.47 -2.68
C ASP A 466 2.09 27.00 -1.62
N TYR A 467 1.67 26.11 -0.72
CA TYR A 467 2.47 25.78 0.46
C TYR A 467 3.80 25.12 0.11
N GLU A 468 3.91 24.46 -1.05
CA GLU A 468 5.15 23.79 -1.48
C GLU A 468 6.11 24.81 -2.09
N LYS A 469 5.60 25.62 -3.04
CA LYS A 469 6.40 26.70 -3.66
C LYS A 469 6.82 27.75 -2.64
N SER A 470 5.94 28.09 -1.69
CA SER A 470 6.22 29.04 -0.61
C SER A 470 7.31 28.51 0.32
N PHE A 471 7.29 27.21 0.61
CA PHE A 471 8.30 26.53 1.42
C PHE A 471 9.67 26.50 0.74
N GLU A 472 9.73 26.13 -0.54
CA GLU A 472 10.96 26.19 -1.35
C GLU A 472 11.50 27.64 -1.41
N THR A 473 10.66 28.61 -1.74
CA THR A 473 11.06 30.03 -1.85
C THR A 473 11.55 30.58 -0.51
N SER A 474 10.84 30.31 0.59
CA SER A 474 11.22 30.77 1.94
C SER A 474 12.56 30.21 2.40
N ILE A 475 12.85 28.93 2.12
CA ILE A 475 14.15 28.33 2.49
C ILE A 475 15.27 28.82 1.57
N ASN A 476 14.99 29.06 0.28
CA ASN A 476 15.96 29.68 -0.64
C ASN A 476 16.37 31.10 -0.17
N GLU A 477 15.40 31.93 0.20
CA GLU A 477 15.62 33.29 0.73
C GLU A 477 16.42 33.27 2.04
N LEU A 478 16.02 32.43 3.01
CA LEU A 478 16.63 32.40 4.34
C LEU A 478 18.02 31.76 4.41
N TYR A 479 18.34 30.82 3.50
CA TYR A 479 19.55 29.99 3.60
C TYR A 479 20.48 30.03 2.38
N GLY A 480 20.08 30.60 1.24
CA GLY A 480 20.93 30.75 0.05
C GLY A 480 21.59 29.44 -0.39
N ASP A 481 22.92 29.40 -0.43
CA ASP A 481 23.70 28.19 -0.77
C ASP A 481 23.44 26.98 0.16
N LEU A 482 22.95 27.21 1.40
CA LEU A 482 22.57 26.15 2.32
C LEU A 482 21.12 25.65 2.15
N ALA A 483 20.31 26.34 1.34
CA ALA A 483 18.89 26.05 1.16
C ALA A 483 18.58 24.59 0.75
N PRO A 484 19.31 23.92 -0.17
CA PRO A 484 19.02 22.53 -0.52
C PRO A 484 19.16 21.57 0.67
N TYR A 485 20.12 21.83 1.55
CA TYR A 485 20.36 21.02 2.74
C TYR A 485 19.32 21.30 3.83
N MET A 486 19.01 22.59 4.07
CA MET A 486 17.96 22.96 5.01
C MET A 486 16.59 22.45 4.56
N TYR A 487 16.30 22.48 3.25
CA TYR A 487 15.08 21.91 2.67
C TYR A 487 14.95 20.42 2.96
N THR A 488 15.99 19.61 2.70
CA THR A 488 16.00 18.17 3.04
C THR A 488 15.73 17.92 4.52
N PHE A 489 16.27 18.74 5.43
CA PHE A 489 16.03 18.60 6.86
C PHE A 489 14.62 19.04 7.29
N ALA A 490 14.16 20.19 6.80
CA ALA A 490 12.87 20.79 7.14
C ALA A 490 11.68 19.96 6.58
N ASN A 491 11.81 19.42 5.37
CA ASN A 491 10.86 18.50 4.78
C ASN A 491 10.64 17.25 5.66
N HIS A 492 11.72 16.76 6.30
CA HIS A 492 11.66 15.65 7.27
C HIS A 492 11.30 16.08 8.72
N SER A 493 11.02 17.36 8.98
CA SER A 493 10.62 17.88 10.29
C SER A 493 9.47 18.91 10.16
N SER A 494 8.45 18.54 9.37
CA SER A 494 7.26 19.37 9.15
C SER A 494 6.10 18.99 10.07
N ARG A 495 5.94 17.70 10.38
CA ARG A 495 4.72 17.17 11.01
C ARG A 495 4.81 17.13 12.54
N LEU A 496 3.94 17.84 13.25
CA LEU A 496 3.90 17.81 14.72
C LEU A 496 2.71 16.98 15.22
N VAL A 497 2.99 15.92 15.99
CA VAL A 497 1.98 15.05 16.61
C VAL A 497 2.40 14.71 18.04
N ALA A 498 1.61 15.16 19.02
CA ALA A 498 1.68 14.79 20.43
C ALA A 498 0.30 14.31 20.91
N GLY A 499 0.17 13.91 22.17
CA GLY A 499 -1.04 13.26 22.70
C GLY A 499 -2.34 14.01 22.39
N TRP A 500 -2.40 15.32 22.60
CA TRP A 500 -3.61 16.13 22.36
C TRP A 500 -3.50 17.08 21.15
N ALA A 501 -2.35 17.12 20.46
CA ALA A 501 -2.00 18.14 19.49
C ALA A 501 -1.52 17.49 18.17
N SER A 502 -2.05 17.92 17.03
CA SER A 502 -1.75 17.29 15.74
C SER A 502 -1.91 18.30 14.60
N THR A 503 -0.82 18.68 13.93
CA THR A 503 -0.81 19.76 12.92
C THR A 503 0.42 19.72 11.99
N GLY A 504 0.42 20.59 10.97
CA GLY A 504 1.50 20.77 10.00
C GLY A 504 1.46 19.77 8.83
N ARG A 505 2.17 20.11 7.74
CA ARG A 505 2.42 19.23 6.58
C ARG A 505 3.01 17.89 7.04
N ALA A 506 2.68 16.79 6.38
CA ALA A 506 3.35 15.50 6.57
C ALA A 506 4.87 15.60 6.31
N ASP A 507 5.68 14.76 6.98
CA ASP A 507 7.13 14.73 6.73
C ASP A 507 7.44 14.04 5.39
N ALA A 508 8.05 14.75 4.43
CA ALA A 508 8.49 14.21 3.13
C ALA A 508 7.50 13.26 2.42
N PRO A 509 6.23 13.69 2.17
CA PRO A 509 5.20 12.83 1.59
C PRO A 509 5.54 12.32 0.18
N GLU A 510 6.36 13.05 -0.58
CA GLU A 510 6.91 12.62 -1.87
C GLU A 510 7.81 11.40 -1.71
N VAL A 511 8.65 11.41 -0.67
CA VAL A 511 9.59 10.33 -0.32
C VAL A 511 8.83 9.12 0.21
N ARG A 512 7.79 9.33 1.03
CA ARG A 512 6.86 8.26 1.46
C ARG A 512 6.17 7.60 0.28
N THR A 513 5.59 8.39 -0.63
CA THR A 513 4.96 7.92 -1.87
C THR A 513 5.93 7.13 -2.74
N LEU A 514 7.20 7.54 -2.79
CA LEU A 514 8.28 6.86 -3.51
C LEU A 514 8.67 5.53 -2.84
N MET A 515 8.75 5.48 -1.51
CA MET A 515 8.94 4.24 -0.73
C MET A 515 7.80 3.25 -1.02
N ASP A 516 6.54 3.69 -0.92
CA ASP A 516 5.36 2.85 -1.15
C ASP A 516 5.32 2.30 -2.59
N THR A 517 5.65 3.16 -3.57
CA THR A 517 5.72 2.78 -4.99
C THR A 517 6.83 1.77 -5.25
N MET A 518 8.03 1.98 -4.69
CA MET A 518 9.15 1.04 -4.77
C MET A 518 8.78 -0.31 -4.13
N MET A 519 8.21 -0.29 -2.91
CA MET A 519 7.83 -1.51 -2.21
C MET A 519 6.75 -2.29 -2.96
N LYS A 520 5.71 -1.61 -3.48
CA LYS A 520 4.64 -2.24 -4.29
C LYS A 520 5.18 -2.89 -5.56
N LYS A 521 6.07 -2.21 -6.29
CA LYS A 521 6.70 -2.75 -7.52
C LYS A 521 7.58 -3.96 -7.24
N VAL A 522 8.54 -3.85 -6.32
CA VAL A 522 9.50 -4.91 -6.00
C VAL A 522 8.80 -6.16 -5.46
N ALA A 523 7.80 -6.00 -4.60
CA ALA A 523 6.99 -7.11 -4.08
C ALA A 523 6.23 -7.86 -5.19
N ARG A 524 5.82 -7.16 -6.25
CA ARG A 524 5.18 -7.73 -7.45
C ARG A 524 6.16 -8.27 -8.49
N GLY A 525 7.46 -8.01 -8.35
CA GLY A 525 8.49 -8.36 -9.34
C GLY A 525 8.53 -7.42 -10.55
N GLU A 526 8.02 -6.21 -10.40
CA GLU A 526 8.05 -5.13 -11.40
C GLU A 526 9.38 -4.36 -11.36
N ASP A 527 9.70 -3.62 -12.42
CA ASP A 527 10.92 -2.79 -12.47
C ASP A 527 10.77 -1.52 -11.61
N ALA A 528 11.51 -1.48 -10.51
CA ALA A 528 11.59 -0.36 -9.58
C ALA A 528 12.94 0.38 -9.63
N THR A 529 13.76 0.17 -10.67
CA THR A 529 15.14 0.71 -10.71
C THR A 529 15.18 2.23 -10.54
N ALA A 530 14.24 2.96 -11.17
CA ALA A 530 14.16 4.41 -11.07
C ALA A 530 13.82 4.88 -9.64
N GLU A 531 12.90 4.20 -8.96
CA GLU A 531 12.53 4.50 -7.58
C GLU A 531 13.63 4.11 -6.59
N ILE A 532 14.35 3.01 -6.83
CA ILE A 532 15.50 2.57 -6.04
C ILE A 532 16.67 3.57 -6.16
N ASP A 533 16.97 4.06 -7.37
CA ASP A 533 18.01 5.06 -7.59
C ASP A 533 17.64 6.40 -6.93
N ALA A 534 16.38 6.82 -7.03
CA ALA A 534 15.87 8.04 -6.41
C ALA A 534 15.87 7.98 -4.86
N LEU A 535 15.44 6.86 -4.26
CA LEU A 535 15.53 6.65 -2.80
C LEU A 535 16.99 6.61 -2.32
N ASN A 536 17.90 5.98 -3.08
CA ASN A 536 19.33 6.02 -2.72
C ASN A 536 19.90 7.44 -2.75
N LYS A 537 19.53 8.27 -3.75
CA LYS A 537 19.88 9.69 -3.78
C LYS A 537 19.34 10.40 -2.54
N GLU A 538 18.07 10.18 -2.17
CA GLU A 538 17.47 10.87 -1.04
C GLU A 538 18.09 10.47 0.30
N PHE A 539 18.39 9.18 0.52
CA PHE A 539 19.07 8.76 1.74
C PHE A 539 20.51 9.29 1.82
N ASP A 540 21.18 9.50 0.68
CA ASP A 540 22.46 10.23 0.64
C ASP A 540 22.27 11.74 0.87
N ASN A 541 21.19 12.36 0.38
CA ASN A 541 20.83 13.75 0.67
C ASN A 541 20.61 13.96 2.17
N MET A 542 19.85 13.09 2.85
CA MET A 542 19.58 13.16 4.30
C MET A 542 20.87 13.14 5.13
N ILE A 543 21.82 12.28 4.75
CA ILE A 543 23.14 12.18 5.42
C ILE A 543 23.99 13.42 5.11
N LEU A 544 24.03 13.86 3.86
CA LEU A 544 24.81 15.01 3.42
C LEU A 544 24.29 16.32 4.04
N ALA A 545 22.98 16.53 4.05
CA ALA A 545 22.34 17.68 4.67
C ALA A 545 22.67 17.78 6.17
N ALA A 546 22.57 16.65 6.88
CA ALA A 546 22.94 16.60 8.29
C ALA A 546 24.43 16.90 8.53
N ASP A 547 25.35 16.41 7.70
CA ASP A 547 26.78 16.71 7.86
C ASP A 547 27.12 18.17 7.47
N THR A 548 26.56 18.69 6.38
CA THR A 548 26.80 20.07 5.90
C THR A 548 26.21 21.11 6.87
N LEU A 549 24.96 20.95 7.31
CA LEU A 549 24.35 21.87 8.27
C LEU A 549 25.08 21.87 9.62
N LYS A 550 25.62 20.72 10.06
CA LYS A 550 26.46 20.63 11.27
C LYS A 550 27.87 21.24 11.10
N ALA A 551 28.29 21.56 9.88
CA ALA A 551 29.57 22.21 9.60
C ALA A 551 29.43 23.72 9.41
N GLU A 552 28.39 24.16 8.68
CA GLU A 552 28.28 25.55 8.18
C GLU A 552 27.22 26.41 8.90
N LEU A 553 26.25 25.85 9.62
CA LEU A 553 25.25 26.67 10.34
C LEU A 553 25.87 27.51 11.47
N PRO A 554 25.34 28.71 11.75
CA PRO A 554 25.70 29.50 12.93
C PRO A 554 25.64 28.68 14.22
N ALA A 555 26.65 28.85 15.08
CA ALA A 555 26.82 28.00 16.27
C ALA A 555 25.66 28.11 17.29
N GLU A 556 24.88 29.18 17.24
CA GLU A 556 23.69 29.42 18.06
C GLU A 556 22.49 28.63 17.51
N GLU A 557 22.11 28.86 16.24
CA GLU A 557 21.08 28.09 15.52
C GLU A 557 21.34 26.58 15.58
N LEU A 558 22.58 26.17 15.28
CA LEU A 558 23.03 24.78 15.32
C LEU A 558 22.85 24.15 16.72
N SER A 559 22.92 24.93 17.80
CA SER A 559 22.72 24.41 19.16
C SER A 559 21.30 23.89 19.39
N HIS A 560 20.31 24.42 18.66
CA HIS A 560 18.91 24.01 18.74
C HIS A 560 18.61 22.77 17.88
N CYS A 561 19.21 22.67 16.68
CA CYS A 561 18.90 21.59 15.72
C CYS A 561 19.89 20.41 15.69
N SER A 562 21.12 20.53 16.22
CA SER A 562 22.19 19.54 16.01
C SER A 562 21.83 18.09 16.39
N GLY A 563 21.00 17.88 17.43
CA GLY A 563 20.50 16.56 17.83
C GLY A 563 19.38 16.01 16.94
N ASN A 564 18.64 16.88 16.24
CA ASN A 564 17.67 16.49 15.21
C ASN A 564 18.41 16.20 13.89
N LEU A 565 19.48 16.93 13.56
CA LEU A 565 20.38 16.59 12.44
C LEU A 565 21.06 15.22 12.65
N ASP A 566 21.51 14.91 13.87
CA ASP A 566 22.00 13.55 14.21
C ASP A 566 20.92 12.47 14.02
N LYS A 567 19.64 12.80 14.23
CA LYS A 567 18.52 11.88 13.99
C LYS A 567 18.24 11.71 12.49
N LEU A 568 18.24 12.78 11.70
CA LEU A 568 18.09 12.75 10.23
C LEU A 568 19.15 11.83 9.60
N LYS A 569 20.42 12.03 9.97
CA LYS A 569 21.53 11.18 9.51
C LYS A 569 21.36 9.72 9.93
N ALA A 570 21.03 9.47 11.20
CA ALA A 570 20.83 8.13 11.70
C ALA A 570 19.66 7.40 11.02
N LEU A 571 18.64 8.13 10.56
CA LEU A 571 17.55 7.57 9.75
C LEU A 571 18.07 7.21 8.35
N GLY A 572 18.62 8.16 7.58
CA GLY A 572 19.14 7.90 6.23
C GLY A 572 20.20 6.78 6.17
N GLU A 573 21.07 6.68 7.18
CA GLU A 573 22.03 5.57 7.32
C GLU A 573 21.34 4.19 7.45
N ASN A 574 20.16 4.11 8.06
CA ASN A 574 19.39 2.88 8.25
C ASN A 574 18.30 2.68 7.20
N ASP A 575 17.80 3.72 6.53
CA ASP A 575 16.90 3.62 5.38
C ASP A 575 17.60 2.89 4.21
N LYS A 576 18.90 3.15 3.97
CA LYS A 576 19.71 2.37 3.01
C LYS A 576 19.79 0.89 3.39
N VAL A 577 19.82 0.57 4.68
CA VAL A 577 19.89 -0.80 5.22
C VAL A 577 18.52 -1.49 5.12
N ALA A 578 17.43 -0.73 5.32
CA ALA A 578 16.06 -1.19 5.08
C ALA A 578 15.83 -1.46 3.59
N LEU A 579 16.23 -0.56 2.70
CA LEU A 579 16.18 -0.76 1.26
C LEU A 579 16.96 -2.02 0.84
N GLU A 580 18.18 -2.23 1.35
CA GLU A 580 18.93 -3.46 1.07
C GLU A 580 18.22 -4.72 1.62
N LEU A 581 17.69 -4.68 2.85
CA LEU A 581 16.94 -5.81 3.44
C LEU A 581 15.69 -6.15 2.63
N PHE A 582 14.95 -5.13 2.19
CA PHE A 582 13.72 -5.30 1.44
C PHE A 582 13.97 -5.86 0.02
N LEU A 583 15.01 -5.39 -0.66
CA LEU A 583 15.44 -5.95 -1.94
C LEU A 583 15.92 -7.40 -1.78
N GLU A 584 16.70 -7.70 -0.73
CA GLU A 584 17.20 -9.05 -0.46
C GLU A 584 16.05 -10.02 -0.10
N LYS A 585 15.08 -9.61 0.72
CA LYS A 585 13.87 -10.41 1.03
C LYS A 585 13.16 -10.89 -0.25
N ASN A 586 13.05 -10.03 -1.26
CA ASN A 586 12.30 -10.30 -2.49
C ASN A 586 13.10 -11.00 -3.62
N ALA A 587 14.43 -11.11 -3.49
CA ALA A 587 15.31 -11.67 -4.52
C ALA A 587 15.04 -13.15 -4.84
N ASP A 588 15.31 -13.56 -6.10
CA ASP A 588 15.12 -14.95 -6.55
C ASP A 588 16.17 -15.92 -6.00
N ASP A 589 17.39 -15.46 -5.73
CA ASP A 589 18.49 -16.21 -5.10
C ASP A 589 18.91 -15.65 -3.74
N ARG A 590 17.92 -15.16 -2.97
CA ARG A 590 18.08 -14.48 -1.66
C ARG A 590 19.01 -15.20 -0.67
N ASP A 591 19.83 -14.41 0.02
CA ASP A 591 20.73 -14.87 1.08
C ASP A 591 20.08 -14.73 2.47
N GLU A 592 19.60 -15.84 3.02
CA GLU A 592 18.99 -15.90 4.36
C GLU A 592 19.94 -15.48 5.50
N GLU A 593 21.26 -15.66 5.35
CA GLU A 593 22.24 -15.19 6.34
C GLU A 593 22.37 -13.66 6.26
N LYS A 594 22.35 -13.09 5.05
CA LYS A 594 22.31 -11.63 4.84
C LYS A 594 21.01 -11.00 5.35
N ILE A 595 19.84 -11.58 5.02
CA ILE A 595 18.53 -11.14 5.54
C ILE A 595 18.55 -11.10 7.06
N GLN A 596 19.00 -12.18 7.71
CA GLN A 596 19.06 -12.26 9.16
C GLN A 596 20.03 -11.23 9.77
N ASN A 597 21.18 -10.98 9.13
CA ASN A 597 22.16 -9.99 9.58
C ASN A 597 21.62 -8.54 9.47
N LEU A 598 21.02 -8.17 8.33
CA LEU A 598 20.41 -6.84 8.13
C LEU A 598 19.22 -6.62 9.08
N THR A 599 18.38 -7.64 9.27
CA THR A 599 17.28 -7.62 10.24
C THR A 599 17.80 -7.39 11.66
N ASN A 600 18.84 -8.13 12.08
CA ASN A 600 19.48 -7.94 13.38
C ASN A 600 20.08 -6.53 13.55
N GLN A 601 20.64 -5.95 12.49
CA GLN A 601 21.20 -4.60 12.50
C GLN A 601 20.13 -3.54 12.75
N LEU A 602 19.03 -3.59 11.99
CA LEU A 602 17.90 -2.66 12.15
C LEU A 602 17.21 -2.84 13.50
N GLN A 603 16.91 -4.07 13.92
CA GLN A 603 16.33 -4.34 15.26
C GLN A 603 17.25 -3.86 16.39
N GLY A 604 18.57 -4.00 16.24
CA GLY A 604 19.57 -3.47 17.19
C GLY A 604 19.68 -1.94 17.21
N LYS A 605 19.07 -1.24 16.24
CA LYS A 605 19.04 0.23 16.13
C LYS A 605 17.68 0.82 16.45
N LEU A 606 16.58 0.10 16.20
CA LEU A 606 15.20 0.60 16.21
C LEU A 606 14.85 1.42 17.47
N SER A 607 15.15 0.91 18.68
CA SER A 607 14.85 1.64 19.93
C SER A 607 15.63 2.96 20.10
N SER A 608 16.75 3.14 19.40
CA SER A 608 17.50 4.42 19.36
C SER A 608 17.03 5.36 18.25
N LEU A 609 16.38 4.84 17.21
CA LEU A 609 15.68 5.65 16.20
C LEU A 609 14.35 6.17 16.76
N GLN A 610 13.62 5.33 17.50
CA GLN A 610 12.34 5.64 18.17
C GLN A 610 12.44 6.55 19.41
N SER A 611 13.64 6.96 19.86
CA SER A 611 13.79 7.72 21.11
C SER A 611 14.78 8.89 21.02
N GLY A 612 14.67 9.84 21.96
CA GLY A 612 15.43 11.10 21.96
C GLY A 612 14.77 12.18 21.10
N LYS A 613 15.57 12.93 20.34
CA LYS A 613 15.07 13.88 19.33
C LYS A 613 14.30 13.14 18.20
N LEU A 614 13.35 13.83 17.59
CA LEU A 614 12.37 13.30 16.63
C LEU A 614 12.48 14.01 15.28
N VAL A 615 12.42 13.22 14.19
CA VAL A 615 12.48 13.60 12.77
C VAL A 615 11.85 12.44 11.99
N SER A 616 11.05 12.74 10.95
CA SER A 616 10.56 11.77 9.95
C SER A 616 9.91 10.50 10.52
N GLU A 617 9.15 10.61 11.63
CA GLU A 617 8.54 9.47 12.30
C GLU A 617 7.57 8.69 11.39
N GLN A 618 6.84 9.40 10.53
CA GLN A 618 5.82 8.82 9.64
C GLN A 618 6.35 8.40 8.27
N THR A 619 7.62 8.71 7.97
CA THR A 619 8.21 8.44 6.64
C THR A 619 9.44 7.54 6.74
N ALA A 620 10.58 8.03 7.21
CA ALA A 620 11.81 7.23 7.31
C ALA A 620 11.73 6.18 8.42
N LEU A 621 11.35 6.58 9.63
CA LEU A 621 11.20 5.62 10.74
C LEU A 621 10.11 4.59 10.44
N ALA A 622 9.02 5.01 9.82
CA ALA A 622 7.95 4.14 9.33
C ALA A 622 8.48 3.13 8.30
N PHE A 623 9.22 3.56 7.28
CA PHE A 623 9.82 2.67 6.27
C PHE A 623 10.73 1.60 6.88
N ILE A 624 11.52 1.97 7.90
CA ILE A 624 12.36 1.01 8.64
C ILE A 624 11.50 -0.03 9.38
N THR A 625 10.33 0.34 9.95
CA THR A 625 9.39 -0.62 10.55
C THR A 625 8.65 -1.45 9.50
N ASP A 626 8.14 -0.83 8.43
CA ASP A 626 7.42 -1.50 7.34
C ASP A 626 8.28 -2.61 6.72
N VAL A 627 9.57 -2.32 6.49
CA VAL A 627 10.53 -3.27 5.95
C VAL A 627 10.86 -4.39 6.93
N LEU A 628 10.92 -4.11 8.24
CA LEU A 628 11.13 -5.14 9.26
C LEU A 628 9.95 -6.12 9.28
N ASP A 629 8.73 -5.60 9.35
CA ASP A 629 7.49 -6.37 9.51
C ASP A 629 6.99 -7.00 8.19
N TYR A 630 7.45 -6.51 7.02
CA TYR A 630 7.10 -7.06 5.70
C TYR A 630 7.41 -8.56 5.56
N SER A 631 6.38 -9.34 5.22
CA SER A 631 6.50 -10.75 4.82
C SER A 631 6.40 -10.92 3.31
N ILE A 632 7.19 -11.86 2.78
CA ILE A 632 7.19 -12.26 1.36
C ILE A 632 6.10 -13.29 1.02
N GLU A 633 5.47 -13.89 2.03
CA GLU A 633 4.29 -14.72 1.87
C GLU A 633 3.06 -13.79 1.73
N PRO A 634 2.09 -14.09 0.85
CA PRO A 634 0.89 -13.30 0.74
C PRO A 634 -0.04 -13.59 1.93
N SER A 635 -0.83 -12.61 2.35
CA SER A 635 -1.99 -12.84 3.21
C SER A 635 -3.20 -12.09 2.68
N ALA A 636 -4.35 -12.75 2.68
CA ALA A 636 -5.56 -12.29 2.02
C ALA A 636 -6.46 -11.51 2.99
N ALA A 637 -6.83 -10.28 2.62
CA ALA A 637 -7.76 -9.45 3.39
C ALA A 637 -8.60 -8.58 2.46
N PHE A 638 -9.84 -8.29 2.86
CA PHE A 638 -10.73 -7.37 2.14
C PHE A 638 -11.84 -6.83 3.03
N ASN A 639 -12.37 -5.66 2.67
CA ASN A 639 -13.60 -5.09 3.21
C ASN A 639 -14.60 -4.75 2.10
N VAL A 640 -15.82 -4.35 2.48
CA VAL A 640 -16.95 -4.14 1.58
C VAL A 640 -17.70 -2.87 1.95
N SER A 641 -18.23 -2.14 0.96
CA SER A 641 -18.90 -0.84 1.21
C SER A 641 -20.26 -0.95 1.90
N ASN A 642 -20.93 -2.10 1.83
CA ASN A 642 -22.21 -2.35 2.51
C ASN A 642 -22.45 -3.86 2.63
N THR A 643 -23.05 -4.30 3.74
CA THR A 643 -23.47 -5.68 4.03
C THR A 643 -24.98 -5.90 3.94
N PHE A 644 -25.78 -4.84 3.85
CA PHE A 644 -27.25 -4.90 3.76
C PHE A 644 -27.77 -4.08 2.58
N VAL A 645 -28.14 -4.77 1.50
CA VAL A 645 -28.47 -4.15 0.20
C VAL A 645 -29.80 -4.66 -0.38
N ALA A 646 -30.39 -3.88 -1.27
CA ALA A 646 -31.52 -4.29 -2.10
C ALA A 646 -31.09 -5.22 -3.24
N PRO A 647 -32.02 -6.03 -3.78
CA PRO A 647 -31.76 -6.76 -5.03
C PRO A 647 -31.39 -5.81 -6.18
N GLY A 648 -30.23 -6.07 -6.81
CA GLY A 648 -29.66 -5.29 -7.91
C GLY A 648 -28.86 -4.04 -7.49
N GLU A 649 -28.68 -3.78 -6.20
CA GLU A 649 -27.83 -2.69 -5.69
C GLU A 649 -26.34 -3.06 -5.72
N GLU A 650 -25.47 -2.06 -5.92
CA GLU A 650 -24.02 -2.25 -6.11
C GLU A 650 -23.27 -2.26 -4.77
N ILE A 651 -22.27 -3.14 -4.67
CA ILE A 651 -21.35 -3.28 -3.54
C ILE A 651 -19.92 -3.14 -4.09
N GLN A 652 -19.15 -2.21 -3.54
CA GLN A 652 -17.71 -2.12 -3.79
C GLN A 652 -16.98 -3.10 -2.85
N LEU A 653 -16.11 -3.95 -3.40
CA LEU A 653 -15.16 -4.72 -2.61
C LEU A 653 -13.79 -4.01 -2.64
N THR A 654 -13.11 -3.95 -1.50
CA THR A 654 -11.82 -3.30 -1.34
C THR A 654 -10.78 -4.32 -0.90
N ASN A 655 -9.72 -4.52 -1.68
CA ASN A 655 -8.61 -5.40 -1.31
C ASN A 655 -7.70 -4.76 -0.25
N GLU A 656 -7.45 -5.50 0.82
CA GLU A 656 -6.55 -5.15 1.92
C GLU A 656 -5.40 -6.17 2.06
N SER A 657 -5.32 -7.14 1.15
CA SER A 657 -4.29 -8.19 1.14
C SER A 657 -2.87 -7.61 1.12
N SER A 658 -1.95 -8.32 1.76
CA SER A 658 -0.56 -7.87 1.98
C SER A 658 0.14 -7.42 0.70
N LEU A 659 1.09 -6.48 0.83
CA LEU A 659 1.83 -5.89 -0.29
C LEU A 659 2.56 -6.91 -1.17
N SER A 660 2.92 -8.07 -0.60
CA SER A 660 3.48 -9.24 -1.27
C SER A 660 2.52 -9.93 -2.26
N SER A 661 1.23 -9.60 -2.26
CA SER A 661 0.20 -10.20 -3.12
C SER A 661 0.27 -9.64 -4.55
N SER A 662 0.51 -10.51 -5.54
CA SER A 662 0.66 -10.13 -6.95
C SER A 662 -0.40 -10.72 -7.88
N ASN A 663 -1.21 -11.67 -7.40
CA ASN A 663 -2.44 -12.14 -8.05
C ASN A 663 -3.56 -12.24 -7.02
N LEU A 664 -4.77 -11.87 -7.42
CA LEU A 664 -5.98 -11.86 -6.59
C LEU A 664 -7.08 -12.64 -7.32
N GLU A 665 -7.67 -13.63 -6.64
CA GLU A 665 -8.76 -14.46 -7.16
C GLU A 665 -10.00 -14.29 -6.27
N TRP A 666 -11.00 -13.59 -6.79
CA TRP A 666 -12.24 -13.23 -6.10
C TRP A 666 -13.36 -14.22 -6.41
N SER A 667 -14.16 -14.62 -5.41
CA SER A 667 -15.29 -15.55 -5.53
C SER A 667 -16.57 -15.03 -4.84
N MET A 668 -17.63 -14.80 -5.63
CA MET A 668 -18.93 -14.24 -5.22
C MET A 668 -20.11 -15.07 -5.75
N PRO A 669 -20.31 -16.33 -5.29
CA PRO A 669 -21.36 -17.20 -5.84
C PRO A 669 -22.75 -16.56 -5.78
N GLY A 670 -23.47 -16.54 -6.90
CA GLY A 670 -24.80 -15.95 -7.04
C GLY A 670 -24.85 -14.44 -7.33
N ALA A 671 -23.71 -13.75 -7.45
CA ALA A 671 -23.63 -12.36 -7.88
C ALA A 671 -23.81 -12.21 -9.40
N ALA A 672 -24.02 -10.98 -9.88
CA ALA A 672 -23.97 -10.64 -11.31
C ALA A 672 -22.57 -10.87 -11.92
N VAL A 673 -21.52 -10.80 -11.09
CA VAL A 673 -20.12 -11.13 -11.39
C VAL A 673 -19.65 -12.15 -10.35
N GLU A 674 -19.72 -13.45 -10.67
CA GLU A 674 -19.44 -14.51 -9.69
C GLU A 674 -17.96 -14.73 -9.39
N THR A 675 -17.05 -14.24 -10.24
CA THR A 675 -15.59 -14.22 -10.00
C THR A 675 -14.93 -13.00 -10.62
N SER A 676 -13.82 -12.55 -10.06
CA SER A 676 -13.00 -11.45 -10.60
C SER A 676 -11.49 -11.64 -10.33
N THR A 677 -10.66 -10.84 -10.99
CA THR A 677 -9.22 -10.68 -10.69
C THR A 677 -8.81 -9.19 -10.68
N GLU A 678 -9.78 -8.29 -10.49
CA GLU A 678 -9.54 -6.85 -10.35
C GLU A 678 -9.08 -6.52 -8.93
N GLU A 679 -8.33 -5.43 -8.71
CA GLU A 679 -7.82 -5.07 -7.38
C GLU A 679 -8.99 -4.69 -6.43
N ASN A 680 -10.03 -4.01 -6.95
CA ASN A 680 -11.22 -3.59 -6.18
C ASN A 680 -12.50 -3.70 -7.04
N PRO A 681 -13.10 -4.89 -7.20
CA PRO A 681 -14.26 -5.10 -8.07
C PRO A 681 -15.57 -4.57 -7.47
N VAL A 682 -16.50 -4.18 -8.34
CA VAL A 682 -17.90 -3.86 -7.99
C VAL A 682 -18.81 -5.04 -8.38
N ILE A 683 -19.70 -5.43 -7.46
CA ILE A 683 -20.63 -6.55 -7.64
C ILE A 683 -22.07 -6.12 -7.33
N SER A 684 -23.05 -6.93 -7.72
CA SER A 684 -24.44 -6.83 -7.26
C SER A 684 -25.10 -8.22 -7.18
N TYR A 685 -26.22 -8.32 -6.47
CA TYR A 685 -26.96 -9.58 -6.30
C TYR A 685 -28.44 -9.39 -6.68
N GLU A 686 -28.91 -10.15 -7.67
CA GLU A 686 -30.26 -10.01 -8.29
C GLU A 686 -31.39 -10.72 -7.51
N LYS A 687 -31.10 -11.36 -6.38
CA LYS A 687 -32.05 -12.17 -5.60
C LYS A 687 -31.87 -11.90 -4.10
N GLU A 688 -32.97 -11.98 -3.34
CA GLU A 688 -32.87 -11.99 -1.88
C GLU A 688 -32.16 -13.27 -1.39
N GLY A 689 -31.27 -13.12 -0.41
CA GLY A 689 -30.44 -14.20 0.11
C GLY A 689 -29.33 -13.70 1.03
N VAL A 690 -28.66 -14.61 1.73
CA VAL A 690 -27.44 -14.32 2.50
C VAL A 690 -26.24 -15.00 1.84
N TYR A 691 -25.23 -14.23 1.48
CA TYR A 691 -24.16 -14.62 0.57
C TYR A 691 -22.78 -14.64 1.26
N THR A 692 -21.89 -15.48 0.75
CA THR A 692 -20.49 -15.61 1.19
C THR A 692 -19.57 -15.08 0.08
N ILE A 693 -18.50 -14.41 0.50
CA ILE A 693 -17.46 -13.88 -0.38
C ILE A 693 -16.12 -14.46 0.06
N SER A 694 -15.29 -14.92 -0.88
CA SER A 694 -13.87 -15.19 -0.61
C SER A 694 -12.92 -14.47 -1.57
N LEU A 695 -11.70 -14.28 -1.09
CA LEU A 695 -10.56 -13.76 -1.82
C LEU A 695 -9.35 -14.65 -1.54
N THR A 696 -8.72 -15.16 -2.60
CA THR A 696 -7.41 -15.81 -2.52
C THR A 696 -6.33 -14.87 -3.03
N ALA A 697 -5.32 -14.57 -2.19
CA ALA A 697 -4.18 -13.72 -2.54
C ALA A 697 -2.93 -14.59 -2.75
N LYS A 698 -2.19 -14.36 -3.85
CA LYS A 698 -1.14 -15.29 -4.33
C LYS A 698 0.11 -14.57 -4.80
N ASN A 699 1.25 -15.25 -4.72
CA ASN A 699 2.52 -14.84 -5.36
C ASN A 699 3.44 -16.05 -5.64
N LYS A 700 4.74 -15.81 -5.89
CA LYS A 700 5.73 -16.88 -6.17
C LYS A 700 6.11 -17.75 -4.96
N ASN A 701 5.79 -17.31 -3.74
CA ASN A 701 6.14 -17.94 -2.47
C ASN A 701 4.98 -18.74 -1.86
N GLY A 702 3.72 -18.36 -2.11
CA GLY A 702 2.55 -19.05 -1.56
C GLY A 702 1.20 -18.49 -2.03
N GLU A 703 0.12 -18.95 -1.38
CA GLU A 703 -1.24 -18.43 -1.47
C GLU A 703 -1.91 -18.47 -0.10
N ASP A 704 -2.82 -17.53 0.17
CA ASP A 704 -3.67 -17.44 1.36
C ASP A 704 -5.13 -17.17 0.93
N GLU A 705 -6.13 -17.64 1.69
CA GLU A 705 -7.56 -17.45 1.39
C GLU A 705 -8.33 -16.94 2.62
N ILE A 706 -9.02 -15.81 2.45
CA ILE A 706 -9.98 -15.30 3.42
C ILE A 706 -11.42 -15.52 2.93
N VAL A 707 -12.25 -16.14 3.78
CA VAL A 707 -13.65 -16.47 3.48
C VAL A 707 -14.57 -15.78 4.49
N LYS A 708 -15.15 -14.62 4.13
CA LYS A 708 -16.16 -13.94 4.97
C LYS A 708 -17.53 -14.58 4.73
N THR A 709 -17.83 -15.62 5.51
CA THR A 709 -19.08 -16.39 5.41
C THR A 709 -20.31 -15.57 5.84
N ASN A 710 -21.39 -15.65 5.06
CA ASN A 710 -22.67 -14.97 5.33
C ASN A 710 -22.54 -13.44 5.50
N LEU A 711 -21.59 -12.82 4.79
CA LEU A 711 -21.26 -11.40 4.89
C LEU A 711 -22.38 -10.48 4.37
N ILE A 712 -22.87 -10.75 3.15
CA ILE A 712 -23.83 -9.89 2.45
C ILE A 712 -25.24 -10.44 2.64
N THR A 713 -26.17 -9.60 3.10
CA THR A 713 -27.61 -9.90 3.16
C THR A 713 -28.35 -9.02 2.17
N VAL A 714 -29.00 -9.66 1.21
CA VAL A 714 -29.76 -8.99 0.15
C VAL A 714 -31.24 -9.10 0.48
N SER A 715 -31.94 -7.98 0.67
CA SER A 715 -33.38 -7.99 0.91
C SER A 715 -34.07 -6.69 0.48
N GLU A 716 -35.34 -6.78 0.09
CA GLU A 716 -36.23 -5.62 -0.09
C GLU A 716 -36.32 -4.73 1.17
N ASP A 717 -36.11 -5.30 2.37
CA ASP A 717 -36.10 -4.54 3.62
C ASP A 717 -34.93 -3.53 3.72
N ALA A 718 -33.86 -3.68 2.93
CA ALA A 718 -32.75 -2.71 2.86
C ALA A 718 -33.16 -1.35 2.26
N LYS A 719 -34.32 -1.29 1.59
CA LYS A 719 -34.91 -0.04 1.06
C LYS A 719 -35.59 0.81 2.14
N LYS A 720 -35.57 0.37 3.40
CA LYS A 720 -36.04 1.14 4.56
C LYS A 720 -34.94 2.09 5.05
N GLU A 721 -35.36 3.19 5.67
CA GLU A 721 -34.45 4.17 6.28
C GLU A 721 -33.63 3.53 7.42
N GLN A 722 -32.31 3.44 7.22
CA GLN A 722 -31.38 3.03 8.27
C GLN A 722 -31.06 4.21 9.18
N VAL A 723 -31.02 3.98 10.49
CA VAL A 723 -30.87 5.01 11.53
C VAL A 723 -29.81 4.63 12.55
N ASN A 724 -29.28 5.61 13.29
CA ASN A 724 -28.48 5.34 14.48
C ASN A 724 -29.38 4.80 15.61
N LEU A 725 -29.32 3.49 15.82
CA LEU A 725 -30.06 2.76 16.84
C LEU A 725 -29.55 3.04 18.26
N ALA A 726 -28.30 3.50 18.43
CA ALA A 726 -27.68 3.79 19.72
C ALA A 726 -28.00 5.20 20.24
N LEU A 727 -28.34 6.14 19.35
CA LEU A 727 -28.55 7.56 19.68
C LEU A 727 -29.54 7.75 20.85
N ASN A 728 -29.06 8.41 21.91
CA ASN A 728 -29.77 8.71 23.15
C ASN A 728 -30.39 7.48 23.85
N LYS A 729 -29.81 6.28 23.66
CA LYS A 729 -30.20 5.04 24.37
C LYS A 729 -29.51 4.93 25.75
N THR A 730 -29.61 3.76 26.38
CA THR A 730 -29.00 3.51 27.71
C THR A 730 -27.65 2.82 27.54
N ALA A 731 -26.57 3.46 27.98
CA ALA A 731 -25.23 2.89 28.00
C ALA A 731 -24.70 2.60 29.43
N THR A 732 -23.84 1.60 29.54
CA THR A 732 -23.08 1.21 30.75
C THR A 732 -21.66 0.82 30.35
N ALA A 733 -20.69 0.85 31.26
CA ALA A 733 -19.29 0.56 30.92
C ALA A 733 -18.52 -0.07 32.09
N SER A 734 -17.29 -0.49 31.83
CA SER A 734 -16.31 -0.93 32.84
C SER A 734 -15.92 0.16 33.85
N GLY A 735 -16.18 1.43 33.52
CA GLY A 735 -15.94 2.60 34.37
C GLY A 735 -16.03 3.90 33.56
N TYR A 736 -15.79 5.03 34.23
CA TYR A 736 -15.56 6.32 33.59
C TYR A 736 -14.72 7.23 34.51
N THR A 737 -14.01 8.20 33.91
CA THR A 737 -13.15 9.18 34.60
C THR A 737 -13.94 10.29 35.30
N ALA A 738 -14.91 10.89 34.61
CA ALA A 738 -15.73 12.00 35.12
C ALA A 738 -17.20 11.88 34.69
N SER A 739 -18.12 12.56 35.37
CA SER A 739 -19.55 12.55 34.99
C SER A 739 -19.83 13.22 33.65
N SER A 740 -18.92 14.09 33.18
CA SER A 740 -18.88 14.65 31.83
C SER A 740 -18.39 13.66 30.76
N GLU A 741 -17.82 12.52 31.18
CA GLU A 741 -17.23 11.49 30.33
C GLU A 741 -17.88 10.11 30.56
N ALA A 742 -19.13 10.12 31.05
CA ALA A 742 -19.90 8.93 31.40
C ALA A 742 -20.35 8.16 30.14
N PRO A 743 -20.72 6.86 30.23
CA PRO A 743 -20.98 5.99 29.06
C PRO A 743 -22.02 6.49 28.06
N GLY A 744 -22.98 7.32 28.49
CA GLY A 744 -23.95 7.95 27.59
C GLY A 744 -23.37 9.04 26.68
N LYS A 745 -22.10 9.42 26.87
CA LYS A 745 -21.38 10.44 26.10
C LYS A 745 -20.60 9.91 24.90
N ALA A 746 -20.79 8.64 24.57
CA ALA A 746 -20.39 8.07 23.29
C ALA A 746 -21.62 7.63 22.47
N ILE A 747 -22.82 8.11 22.78
CA ILE A 747 -24.08 7.77 22.08
C ILE A 747 -25.09 8.93 22.10
N ASP A 748 -24.65 10.19 22.24
CA ASP A 748 -25.57 11.34 22.28
C ASP A 748 -25.53 12.24 21.03
N GLY A 749 -24.69 11.89 20.06
CA GLY A 749 -24.57 12.55 18.77
C GLY A 749 -23.76 13.86 18.82
N ILE A 750 -22.96 14.07 19.87
CA ILE A 750 -22.16 15.28 20.07
C ILE A 750 -20.67 14.92 19.99
N VAL A 751 -20.09 15.09 18.80
CA VAL A 751 -18.71 14.67 18.43
C VAL A 751 -17.57 15.25 19.29
N ASN A 752 -17.83 16.24 20.16
CA ASN A 752 -16.84 16.78 21.09
C ASN A 752 -17.06 16.36 22.57
N THR A 753 -17.98 15.45 22.85
CA THR A 753 -18.05 14.75 24.14
C THR A 753 -17.72 13.27 23.96
N LYS A 754 -17.26 12.59 25.01
CA LYS A 754 -16.75 11.22 24.94
C LYS A 754 -17.12 10.37 26.13
N TRP A 755 -17.15 9.05 25.96
CA TRP A 755 -16.84 8.13 27.05
C TRP A 755 -15.32 8.03 27.22
N CYS A 756 -14.82 8.19 28.44
CA CYS A 756 -13.40 8.06 28.77
C CYS A 756 -13.22 7.18 30.02
N THR A 757 -12.21 6.30 30.02
CA THR A 757 -11.88 5.47 31.22
C THR A 757 -10.39 5.14 31.32
N THR A 758 -9.83 5.33 32.51
CA THR A 758 -8.44 4.99 32.88
C THR A 758 -8.34 3.68 33.67
N ASN A 759 -9.43 2.90 33.77
CA ASN A 759 -9.46 1.68 34.58
C ASN A 759 -8.49 0.60 34.05
N TYR A 760 -7.59 0.14 34.92
CA TYR A 760 -6.67 -0.97 34.63
C TYR A 760 -7.43 -2.31 34.56
N GLY A 761 -7.57 -2.85 33.34
CA GLY A 761 -8.30 -4.07 33.01
C GLY A 761 -8.89 -4.00 31.61
N GLN A 762 -9.76 -4.94 31.22
CA GLN A 762 -10.45 -4.87 29.94
C GLN A 762 -11.38 -3.64 29.87
N GLN A 763 -11.05 -2.73 28.95
CA GLN A 763 -11.85 -1.60 28.45
C GLN A 763 -13.21 -2.07 27.89
N TRP A 764 -14.41 -1.63 28.32
CA TRP A 764 -15.65 -1.93 27.56
C TRP A 764 -16.82 -0.95 27.80
N LEU A 765 -17.66 -0.79 26.77
CA LEU A 765 -18.90 -0.01 26.70
C LEU A 765 -20.03 -0.91 26.17
N GLN A 766 -21.21 -0.87 26.80
CA GLN A 766 -22.38 -1.67 26.43
C GLN A 766 -23.64 -0.80 26.32
N ILE A 767 -24.32 -0.88 25.18
CA ILE A 767 -25.50 -0.10 24.79
C ILE A 767 -26.73 -1.02 24.76
N ASP A 768 -27.82 -0.63 25.41
CA ASP A 768 -29.14 -1.29 25.29
C ASP A 768 -30.03 -0.48 24.33
N LEU A 769 -30.25 -1.01 23.12
CA LEU A 769 -31.07 -0.40 22.07
C LEU A 769 -32.57 -0.31 22.44
N GLY A 770 -33.00 -1.04 23.48
CA GLY A 770 -34.35 -1.06 24.05
C GLY A 770 -35.22 -2.23 23.58
N LYS A 771 -34.92 -2.80 22.41
CA LYS A 771 -35.59 -3.95 21.78
C LYS A 771 -34.60 -4.67 20.86
N VAL A 772 -34.99 -5.84 20.34
CA VAL A 772 -34.25 -6.47 19.23
C VAL A 772 -34.55 -5.69 17.94
N SER A 773 -33.49 -5.26 17.30
CA SER A 773 -33.44 -4.49 16.05
C SER A 773 -32.45 -5.16 15.09
N THR A 774 -32.52 -4.83 13.80
CA THR A 774 -31.55 -5.30 12.80
C THR A 774 -30.38 -4.34 12.72
N ILE A 775 -29.17 -4.84 12.97
CA ILE A 775 -27.92 -4.08 12.98
C ILE A 775 -27.09 -4.46 11.73
N THR A 776 -26.52 -3.45 11.09
CA THR A 776 -25.87 -3.54 9.77
C THR A 776 -24.44 -3.01 9.76
N GLU A 777 -24.14 -2.01 10.57
CA GLU A 777 -22.86 -1.30 10.56
C GLU A 777 -22.60 -0.68 11.95
N ILE A 778 -21.32 -0.58 12.32
CA ILE A 778 -20.84 0.15 13.48
C ILE A 778 -19.98 1.32 12.97
N ILE A 779 -20.18 2.52 13.49
CA ILE A 779 -19.32 3.68 13.22
C ILE A 779 -18.75 4.19 14.53
N ILE A 780 -17.44 4.46 14.59
CA ILE A 780 -16.77 4.94 15.80
C ILE A 780 -15.99 6.22 15.50
N ASN A 781 -16.32 7.29 16.23
CA ASN A 781 -15.45 8.47 16.34
C ASN A 781 -14.44 8.25 17.49
N HIS A 782 -13.18 8.13 17.13
CA HIS A 782 -12.04 8.03 18.04
C HIS A 782 -11.53 9.42 18.47
N ALA A 783 -10.40 9.46 19.17
CA ALA A 783 -9.87 10.66 19.85
C ALA A 783 -9.67 11.86 18.90
N GLU A 784 -9.12 11.63 17.71
CA GLU A 784 -8.85 12.66 16.69
C GLU A 784 -10.10 13.37 16.18
N LYS A 785 -11.22 12.65 15.98
CA LYS A 785 -12.49 13.27 15.55
C LYS A 785 -13.13 14.13 16.65
N GLY A 786 -12.70 13.92 17.90
CA GLY A 786 -12.99 14.79 19.03
C GLY A 786 -11.95 15.87 19.32
N GLY A 787 -10.94 16.04 18.45
CA GLY A 787 -9.88 17.05 18.57
C GLY A 787 -8.77 16.75 19.58
N GLU A 788 -8.57 15.48 19.96
CA GLU A 788 -7.30 15.02 20.56
C GLU A 788 -6.30 14.61 19.45
N GLY A 789 -5.06 14.25 19.78
CA GLY A 789 -4.07 13.82 18.79
C GLY A 789 -4.31 12.39 18.30
N SER A 790 -4.01 12.11 17.03
CA SER A 790 -4.22 10.80 16.40
C SER A 790 -3.52 9.63 17.09
N SER A 791 -2.44 9.89 17.82
CA SER A 791 -1.77 8.89 18.70
C SER A 791 -2.68 8.31 19.80
N LEU A 792 -3.80 8.96 20.10
CA LEU A 792 -4.81 8.52 21.08
C LEU A 792 -6.02 7.82 20.42
N ASN A 793 -6.03 7.62 19.10
CA ASN A 793 -7.04 6.81 18.42
C ASN A 793 -7.00 5.36 18.90
N THR A 794 -8.15 4.69 18.94
CA THR A 794 -8.27 3.33 19.49
C THR A 794 -7.61 2.33 18.55
N ALA A 795 -6.44 1.84 18.94
CA ALA A 795 -5.60 0.99 18.10
C ALA A 795 -6.14 -0.44 17.91
N ALA A 796 -6.87 -1.01 18.86
CA ALA A 796 -7.56 -2.30 18.67
C ALA A 796 -8.83 -2.42 19.52
N TYR A 797 -9.88 -2.98 18.93
CA TYR A 797 -11.18 -3.19 19.57
C TYR A 797 -11.97 -4.32 18.91
N HIS A 798 -12.99 -4.83 19.61
CA HIS A 798 -13.97 -5.76 19.04
C HIS A 798 -15.38 -5.45 19.54
N VAL A 799 -16.40 -5.85 18.77
CA VAL A 799 -17.81 -5.63 19.10
C VAL A 799 -18.53 -6.97 19.19
N GLU A 800 -19.18 -7.20 20.33
CA GLU A 800 -20.13 -8.29 20.52
C GLU A 800 -21.58 -7.80 20.46
N VAL A 801 -22.48 -8.61 19.91
CA VAL A 801 -23.93 -8.35 19.87
C VAL A 801 -24.70 -9.48 20.56
N SER A 802 -25.80 -9.14 21.24
CA SER A 802 -26.72 -10.09 21.86
C SER A 802 -28.18 -9.64 21.77
N GLU A 803 -29.12 -10.57 21.52
CA GLU A 803 -30.56 -10.32 21.64
C GLU A 803 -31.06 -10.26 23.10
N ASN A 804 -30.39 -10.97 24.01
CA ASN A 804 -30.88 -11.22 25.37
C ASN A 804 -29.96 -10.69 26.49
N GLY A 805 -28.75 -10.25 26.17
CA GLY A 805 -27.78 -9.69 27.12
C GLY A 805 -26.97 -10.72 27.89
N THR A 806 -27.04 -12.00 27.52
CA THR A 806 -26.22 -13.09 28.08
C THR A 806 -25.48 -13.89 27.03
N ASP A 807 -26.13 -14.18 25.90
CA ASP A 807 -25.53 -14.92 24.79
C ASP A 807 -25.00 -13.92 23.76
N TYR A 808 -23.70 -13.63 23.84
CA TYR A 808 -22.99 -12.69 22.97
C TYR A 808 -22.27 -13.39 21.81
N LYS A 809 -22.16 -12.70 20.68
CA LYS A 809 -21.42 -13.12 19.49
C LYS A 809 -20.59 -11.95 18.98
N GLU A 810 -19.28 -12.15 18.78
CA GLU A 810 -18.42 -11.19 18.07
C GLU A 810 -18.93 -11.00 16.63
N VAL A 811 -19.04 -9.74 16.20
CA VAL A 811 -19.48 -9.34 14.86
C VAL A 811 -18.46 -8.48 14.10
N LEU A 812 -17.52 -7.88 14.83
CA LEU A 812 -16.48 -7.00 14.33
C LEU A 812 -15.24 -7.12 15.23
N ARG A 813 -14.06 -7.10 14.61
CA ARG A 813 -12.74 -7.03 15.26
C ARG A 813 -11.84 -6.17 14.38
N VAL A 814 -11.20 -5.18 14.97
CA VAL A 814 -10.34 -4.19 14.31
C VAL A 814 -9.05 -4.09 15.10
N GLU A 815 -7.92 -4.18 14.41
CA GLU A 815 -6.57 -4.21 15.01
C GLU A 815 -5.63 -3.33 14.18
N GLY A 816 -4.73 -2.59 14.83
CA GLY A 816 -3.80 -1.65 14.18
C GLY A 816 -4.39 -0.28 13.79
N ASN A 817 -5.64 0.03 14.13
CA ASN A 817 -6.35 1.23 13.66
C ASN A 817 -5.65 2.55 14.05
N THR A 818 -5.23 3.32 13.05
CA THR A 818 -4.66 4.67 13.19
C THR A 818 -5.70 5.78 12.98
N ALA A 819 -6.86 5.48 12.41
CA ALA A 819 -7.82 6.49 11.94
C ALA A 819 -8.68 7.07 13.07
N GLY A 820 -8.98 8.36 12.96
CA GLY A 820 -9.91 9.06 13.85
C GLY A 820 -11.37 8.62 13.69
N LEU A 821 -11.74 8.04 12.56
CA LEU A 821 -13.07 7.52 12.24
C LEU A 821 -12.90 6.11 11.65
N THR A 822 -13.72 5.17 12.11
CA THR A 822 -13.94 3.89 11.42
C THR A 822 -15.41 3.73 11.07
N GLU A 823 -15.68 3.19 9.89
CA GLU A 823 -17.02 2.88 9.36
C GLU A 823 -17.00 1.40 8.97
N ASP A 824 -17.61 0.55 9.80
CA ASP A 824 -17.44 -0.91 9.78
C ASP A 824 -18.77 -1.63 9.47
N PRO A 825 -19.09 -1.91 8.18
CA PRO A 825 -20.20 -2.79 7.79
C PRO A 825 -20.04 -4.22 8.33
N ILE A 826 -21.00 -4.67 9.14
CA ILE A 826 -20.99 -6.00 9.77
C ILE A 826 -21.98 -6.97 9.11
N PRO A 827 -21.77 -8.30 9.17
CA PRO A 827 -22.78 -9.27 8.75
C PRO A 827 -24.10 -9.04 9.51
N VAL A 828 -25.19 -8.88 8.77
CA VAL A 828 -26.49 -8.42 9.32
C VAL A 828 -26.94 -9.27 10.50
N THR A 829 -27.03 -8.64 11.66
CA THR A 829 -27.22 -9.32 12.95
C THR A 829 -28.43 -8.75 13.68
N LEU A 830 -29.29 -9.63 14.21
CA LEU A 830 -30.36 -9.22 15.12
C LEU A 830 -29.78 -9.02 16.52
N GLY A 831 -30.05 -7.87 17.14
CA GLY A 831 -29.45 -7.52 18.41
C GLY A 831 -30.26 -6.50 19.20
N ARG A 832 -30.11 -6.56 20.53
CA ARG A 832 -30.61 -5.55 21.48
C ARG A 832 -29.48 -4.91 22.27
N TYR A 833 -28.47 -5.70 22.60
CA TYR A 833 -27.30 -5.28 23.36
C TYR A 833 -26.09 -5.29 22.42
N VAL A 834 -25.44 -4.14 22.29
CA VAL A 834 -24.18 -3.99 21.54
C VAL A 834 -23.08 -3.67 22.54
N LYS A 835 -21.94 -4.33 22.43
CA LYS A 835 -20.86 -4.22 23.41
C LYS A 835 -19.51 -4.07 22.73
N LEU A 836 -18.97 -2.86 22.79
CA LEU A 836 -17.62 -2.52 22.36
C LEU A 836 -16.63 -2.87 23.48
N TYR A 837 -15.58 -3.62 23.14
CA TYR A 837 -14.44 -3.91 24.00
C TYR A 837 -13.20 -3.26 23.40
N ILE A 838 -12.39 -2.66 24.26
CA ILE A 838 -11.14 -2.02 23.87
C ILE A 838 -9.99 -2.97 24.22
N ASP A 839 -9.30 -3.46 23.21
CA ASP A 839 -8.18 -4.40 23.34
C ASP A 839 -6.85 -3.66 23.40
N GLN A 840 -6.70 -2.56 22.64
CA GLN A 840 -5.60 -1.60 22.76
C GLN A 840 -6.16 -0.17 22.66
N PRO A 841 -6.06 0.66 23.74
CA PRO A 841 -6.79 1.93 23.82
C PRO A 841 -6.18 3.09 23.03
N THR A 842 -4.87 3.08 22.77
CA THR A 842 -4.13 4.13 22.05
C THR A 842 -3.00 3.53 21.21
N GLN A 843 -2.36 4.33 20.36
CA GLN A 843 -1.11 3.97 19.65
C GLN A 843 0.14 4.16 20.53
N GLY A 844 0.02 3.94 21.84
CA GLY A 844 1.11 4.02 22.82
C GLY A 844 1.19 5.34 23.61
N GLY A 845 0.30 6.30 23.36
CA GLY A 845 0.25 7.57 24.08
C GLY A 845 -0.11 7.41 25.56
N ASP A 846 -1.14 6.63 25.89
CA ASP A 846 -1.47 6.19 27.25
C ASP A 846 -2.34 4.91 27.29
N SER A 847 -2.91 4.58 28.46
CA SER A 847 -3.75 3.39 28.68
C SER A 847 -5.25 3.69 28.86
N ALA A 848 -5.75 4.83 28.37
CA ALA A 848 -7.13 5.27 28.57
C ALA A 848 -7.94 5.22 27.28
N ALA A 849 -9.01 4.41 27.27
CA ALA A 849 -9.96 4.39 26.17
C ALA A 849 -10.72 5.72 26.09
N ARG A 850 -10.85 6.24 24.86
CA ARG A 850 -11.57 7.46 24.49
C ARG A 850 -12.44 7.12 23.28
N ILE A 851 -13.75 7.25 23.43
CA ILE A 851 -14.70 7.06 22.33
C ILE A 851 -15.65 8.25 22.32
N TYR A 852 -15.62 9.04 21.26
CA TYR A 852 -16.41 10.27 21.14
C TYR A 852 -17.86 9.99 20.68
N GLU A 853 -18.07 9.03 19.77
CA GLU A 853 -19.41 8.52 19.46
C GLU A 853 -19.31 7.08 18.93
N VAL A 854 -20.31 6.25 19.20
CA VAL A 854 -20.56 4.93 18.62
C VAL A 854 -21.94 4.97 17.99
N GLU A 855 -22.02 5.05 16.67
CA GLU A 855 -23.26 4.83 15.97
C GLU A 855 -23.46 3.33 15.72
N VAL A 856 -24.66 2.84 16.03
CA VAL A 856 -25.08 1.47 15.70
C VAL A 856 -26.12 1.60 14.60
N LYS A 857 -25.74 1.38 13.35
CA LYS A 857 -26.63 1.61 12.20
C LYS A 857 -27.51 0.40 11.94
N GLY A 858 -28.68 0.64 11.35
CA GLY A 858 -29.61 -0.39 10.91
C GLY A 858 -31.07 0.01 11.06
N LEU A 859 -31.96 -0.98 11.18
CA LEU A 859 -33.41 -0.78 11.23
C LEU A 859 -33.92 -0.93 12.66
N ASP A 860 -34.80 -0.02 13.10
CA ASP A 860 -35.44 -0.08 14.43
C ASP A 860 -36.59 -1.12 14.49
N GLU A 861 -36.41 -2.25 13.81
CA GLU A 861 -37.21 -3.47 13.89
C GLU A 861 -36.36 -4.68 13.47
N ALA A 862 -36.76 -5.89 13.85
CA ALA A 862 -36.08 -7.11 13.46
C ALA A 862 -36.66 -7.66 12.14
N ILE A 863 -35.85 -7.71 11.08
CA ILE A 863 -36.24 -8.31 9.79
C ILE A 863 -36.34 -9.85 9.88
N THR A 864 -36.97 -10.45 8.88
CA THR A 864 -36.80 -11.89 8.62
C THR A 864 -35.56 -12.07 7.75
N ILE A 865 -34.46 -12.57 8.32
CA ILE A 865 -33.22 -12.81 7.56
C ILE A 865 -33.52 -13.80 6.41
N PRO A 866 -33.15 -13.48 5.14
CA PRO A 866 -33.28 -14.37 4.00
C PRO A 866 -32.55 -15.71 4.19
N PRO A 867 -32.88 -16.77 3.42
CA PRO A 867 -32.10 -18.01 3.44
C PRO A 867 -30.67 -17.76 2.95
N VAL A 868 -29.70 -18.49 3.53
CA VAL A 868 -28.33 -18.53 3.00
C VAL A 868 -28.36 -19.08 1.58
N TYR A 869 -27.71 -18.37 0.66
CA TYR A 869 -27.58 -18.78 -0.72
C TYR A 869 -26.69 -20.03 -0.81
N VAL A 870 -27.20 -21.06 -1.46
CA VAL A 870 -26.45 -22.26 -1.82
C VAL A 870 -26.29 -22.24 -3.34
N ALA A 871 -25.05 -22.23 -3.82
CA ALA A 871 -24.76 -22.21 -5.24
C ALA A 871 -25.35 -23.43 -5.95
N GLU A 872 -25.98 -23.20 -7.11
CA GLU A 872 -26.49 -24.28 -7.95
C GLU A 872 -25.32 -25.08 -8.54
N VAL A 873 -25.35 -26.41 -8.42
CA VAL A 873 -24.26 -27.28 -8.89
C VAL A 873 -24.24 -27.30 -10.42
N SER A 874 -23.16 -26.80 -11.02
CA SER A 874 -22.99 -26.63 -12.46
C SER A 874 -22.63 -27.94 -13.15
N THR A 875 -23.60 -28.53 -13.84
CA THR A 875 -23.47 -29.81 -14.57
C THR A 875 -22.82 -29.66 -15.96
N ALA A 876 -22.67 -28.45 -16.49
CA ALA A 876 -22.42 -28.20 -17.90
C ALA A 876 -21.14 -28.87 -18.46
N VAL A 877 -20.06 -28.95 -17.67
CA VAL A 877 -18.82 -29.63 -18.08
C VAL A 877 -18.98 -31.15 -18.13
N LEU A 878 -19.73 -31.72 -17.17
CA LEU A 878 -20.05 -33.13 -17.08
C LEU A 878 -21.00 -33.56 -18.21
N GLU A 879 -22.05 -32.76 -18.47
CA GLU A 879 -22.95 -32.93 -19.61
C GLU A 879 -22.21 -32.87 -20.94
N TYR A 880 -21.24 -31.95 -21.10
CA TYR A 880 -20.42 -31.88 -22.29
C TYR A 880 -19.54 -33.14 -22.46
N ALA A 881 -18.82 -33.58 -21.42
CA ALA A 881 -18.04 -34.82 -21.50
C ALA A 881 -18.91 -36.05 -21.76
N LEU A 882 -20.13 -36.10 -21.21
CA LEU A 882 -21.12 -37.13 -21.52
C LEU A 882 -21.56 -37.08 -22.99
N SER A 883 -21.77 -35.90 -23.58
CA SER A 883 -22.07 -35.78 -25.01
C SER A 883 -20.91 -36.26 -25.89
N LEU A 884 -19.66 -36.06 -25.46
CA LEU A 884 -18.48 -36.59 -26.16
C LEU A 884 -18.40 -38.13 -26.10
N THR A 885 -19.20 -38.82 -25.27
CA THR A 885 -19.26 -40.30 -25.23
C THR A 885 -20.18 -40.94 -26.27
N GLU A 886 -21.04 -40.16 -26.93
CA GLU A 886 -22.08 -40.72 -27.83
C GLU A 886 -21.48 -41.36 -29.10
N ASP A 887 -20.41 -40.80 -29.65
CA ASP A 887 -19.70 -41.30 -30.84
C ASP A 887 -18.50 -42.21 -30.52
N VAL A 888 -18.31 -42.62 -29.25
CA VAL A 888 -17.13 -43.37 -28.81
C VAL A 888 -17.26 -44.87 -29.06
N SER A 889 -16.45 -45.40 -29.98
CA SER A 889 -16.22 -46.84 -30.13
C SER A 889 -15.12 -47.34 -29.19
N THR A 890 -15.46 -48.34 -28.37
CA THR A 890 -14.53 -49.13 -27.56
C THR A 890 -13.91 -50.30 -28.34
N ASP A 891 -14.13 -50.41 -29.65
CA ASP A 891 -13.71 -51.57 -30.44
C ASP A 891 -12.17 -51.67 -30.50
N GLY A 892 -11.66 -52.86 -30.19
CA GLY A 892 -10.22 -53.16 -30.15
C GLY A 892 -9.43 -52.42 -29.06
N VAL A 893 -10.08 -51.76 -28.09
CA VAL A 893 -9.43 -51.16 -26.92
C VAL A 893 -9.05 -52.24 -25.90
N LEU A 894 -8.02 -52.01 -25.09
CA LEU A 894 -7.65 -52.91 -23.97
C LEU A 894 -8.82 -53.12 -23.01
N GLU A 895 -9.03 -54.36 -22.55
CA GLU A 895 -10.21 -54.75 -21.75
C GLU A 895 -10.32 -53.95 -20.44
N SER A 896 -9.21 -53.79 -19.68
CA SER A 896 -9.23 -53.02 -18.43
C SER A 896 -9.33 -51.50 -18.65
N VAL A 897 -9.10 -51.01 -19.87
CA VAL A 897 -9.37 -49.62 -20.24
C VAL A 897 -10.87 -49.43 -20.54
N VAL A 898 -11.49 -50.38 -21.23
CA VAL A 898 -12.95 -50.39 -21.47
C VAL A 898 -13.72 -50.50 -20.14
N GLU A 899 -13.27 -51.32 -19.19
CA GLU A 899 -13.83 -51.37 -17.83
C GLU A 899 -13.76 -50.01 -17.13
N LYS A 900 -12.58 -49.36 -17.10
CA LYS A 900 -12.38 -48.04 -16.45
C LYS A 900 -13.24 -46.95 -17.10
N TYR A 901 -13.34 -46.95 -18.43
CA TYR A 901 -14.18 -46.01 -19.16
C TYR A 901 -15.68 -46.21 -18.87
N ASN A 902 -16.17 -47.45 -18.88
CA ASN A 902 -17.55 -47.74 -18.53
C ASN A 902 -17.88 -47.41 -17.06
N ALA A 903 -16.94 -47.60 -16.14
CA ALA A 903 -17.10 -47.22 -14.73
C ALA A 903 -17.17 -45.69 -14.55
N ALA A 904 -16.27 -44.93 -15.17
CA ALA A 904 -16.30 -43.46 -15.14
C ALA A 904 -17.57 -42.90 -15.82
N LEU A 905 -17.99 -43.51 -16.93
CA LEU A 905 -19.24 -43.16 -17.63
C LEU A 905 -20.49 -43.46 -16.80
N ALA A 906 -20.47 -44.50 -15.97
CA ALA A 906 -21.54 -44.78 -15.02
C ALA A 906 -21.54 -43.76 -13.86
N ASN A 907 -20.37 -43.45 -13.27
CA ASN A 907 -20.22 -42.45 -12.22
C ASN A 907 -20.73 -41.06 -12.68
N ALA A 908 -20.30 -40.61 -13.86
CA ALA A 908 -20.74 -39.36 -14.47
C ALA A 908 -22.27 -39.30 -14.69
N LYS A 909 -22.91 -40.42 -15.03
CA LYS A 909 -24.37 -40.48 -15.22
C LYS A 909 -25.14 -40.51 -13.89
N ASP A 910 -24.64 -41.19 -12.87
CA ASP A 910 -25.22 -41.19 -11.51
C ASP A 910 -25.19 -39.79 -10.90
N ILE A 911 -24.00 -39.16 -10.90
CA ILE A 911 -23.79 -37.81 -10.37
C ILE A 911 -24.67 -36.78 -11.08
N LEU A 912 -24.74 -36.82 -12.43
CA LEU A 912 -25.63 -35.93 -13.19
C LEU A 912 -27.11 -36.15 -12.83
N THR A 913 -27.55 -37.41 -12.72
CA THR A 913 -28.94 -37.75 -12.39
C THR A 913 -29.30 -37.22 -11.00
N ARG A 914 -28.41 -37.38 -10.02
CA ARG A 914 -28.64 -36.93 -8.63
C ARG A 914 -28.75 -35.41 -8.51
N VAL A 915 -27.95 -34.64 -9.28
CA VAL A 915 -28.14 -33.18 -9.36
C VAL A 915 -29.51 -32.84 -9.97
N GLN A 916 -29.90 -33.52 -11.05
CA GLN A 916 -31.20 -33.32 -11.71
C GLN A 916 -32.41 -33.74 -10.85
N GLU A 917 -32.23 -34.66 -9.90
CA GLU A 917 -33.22 -35.05 -8.89
C GLU A 917 -33.23 -34.13 -7.64
N GLY A 918 -32.30 -33.17 -7.53
CA GLY A 918 -32.22 -32.22 -6.42
C GLY A 918 -31.52 -32.75 -5.17
N ASP A 919 -30.60 -33.71 -5.31
CA ASP A 919 -29.81 -34.25 -4.20
C ASP A 919 -28.77 -33.23 -3.70
N ALA A 920 -29.14 -32.50 -2.65
CA ALA A 920 -28.29 -31.53 -1.97
C ALA A 920 -27.04 -32.13 -1.27
N THR A 921 -26.78 -33.43 -1.38
CA THR A 921 -25.50 -34.04 -0.97
C THR A 921 -24.45 -34.08 -2.08
N VAL A 922 -24.81 -33.77 -3.34
CA VAL A 922 -23.84 -33.63 -4.43
C VAL A 922 -23.20 -32.24 -4.37
N THR A 923 -21.87 -32.19 -4.44
CA THR A 923 -21.10 -30.94 -4.48
C THR A 923 -20.51 -30.70 -5.88
N GLN A 924 -20.10 -29.46 -6.18
CA GLN A 924 -19.40 -29.16 -7.44
C GLN A 924 -18.15 -30.04 -7.62
N SER A 925 -17.38 -30.27 -6.55
CA SER A 925 -16.22 -31.17 -6.59
C SER A 925 -16.58 -32.60 -7.00
N MET A 926 -17.77 -33.12 -6.67
CA MET A 926 -18.21 -34.44 -7.12
C MET A 926 -18.51 -34.46 -8.64
N VAL A 927 -19.08 -33.38 -9.17
CA VAL A 927 -19.30 -33.20 -10.62
C VAL A 927 -17.97 -33.05 -11.37
N ASP A 928 -17.07 -32.22 -10.87
CA ASP A 928 -15.76 -31.95 -11.48
C ASP A 928 -14.87 -33.20 -11.48
N ASN A 929 -14.86 -33.97 -10.38
CA ASN A 929 -14.13 -35.24 -10.31
C ASN A 929 -14.70 -36.26 -11.29
N ALA A 930 -16.02 -36.44 -11.36
CA ALA A 930 -16.65 -37.36 -12.32
C ALA A 930 -16.37 -36.95 -13.78
N TRP A 931 -16.29 -35.64 -14.05
CA TRP A 931 -15.89 -35.09 -15.34
C TRP A 931 -14.42 -35.41 -15.67
N GLN A 932 -13.49 -35.16 -14.73
CA GLN A 932 -12.07 -35.46 -14.89
C GLN A 932 -11.81 -36.96 -15.08
N GLU A 933 -12.45 -37.82 -14.30
CA GLU A 933 -12.36 -39.28 -14.44
C GLU A 933 -12.81 -39.76 -15.82
N LEU A 934 -13.94 -39.24 -16.31
CA LEU A 934 -14.47 -39.59 -17.62
C LEU A 934 -13.53 -39.16 -18.75
N ILE A 935 -13.08 -37.90 -18.76
CA ILE A 935 -12.13 -37.39 -19.77
C ILE A 935 -10.81 -38.16 -19.73
N LYS A 936 -10.29 -38.48 -18.54
CA LYS A 936 -9.05 -39.27 -18.36
C LYS A 936 -9.20 -40.71 -18.88
N ALA A 937 -10.34 -41.34 -18.63
CA ALA A 937 -10.63 -42.68 -19.16
C ALA A 937 -10.80 -42.66 -20.69
N MET A 938 -11.41 -41.61 -21.25
CA MET A 938 -11.50 -41.42 -22.71
C MET A 938 -10.14 -41.29 -23.40
N GLN A 939 -9.16 -40.62 -22.77
CA GLN A 939 -7.79 -40.51 -23.32
C GLN A 939 -7.13 -41.89 -23.47
N TYR A 940 -7.40 -42.83 -22.55
CA TYR A 940 -6.85 -44.18 -22.58
C TYR A 940 -7.46 -45.08 -23.68
N LEU A 941 -8.61 -44.73 -24.29
CA LEU A 941 -9.20 -45.47 -25.41
C LEU A 941 -8.33 -45.49 -26.68
N SER A 942 -7.24 -44.74 -26.69
CA SER A 942 -6.17 -44.80 -27.70
C SER A 942 -5.31 -46.07 -27.60
N PHE A 943 -5.24 -46.73 -26.44
CA PHE A 943 -4.54 -48.00 -26.26
C PHE A 943 -5.37 -49.16 -26.86
N LYS A 944 -4.83 -49.77 -27.92
CA LYS A 944 -5.47 -50.86 -28.65
C LYS A 944 -4.81 -52.21 -28.37
N GLN A 945 -5.63 -53.25 -28.31
CA GLN A 945 -5.19 -54.63 -28.13
C GLN A 945 -4.41 -55.10 -29.38
N GLY A 946 -3.40 -55.94 -29.19
CA GLY A 946 -2.67 -56.53 -30.31
C GLY A 946 -3.55 -57.47 -31.15
N ASP A 947 -3.40 -57.43 -32.48
CA ASP A 947 -4.03 -58.40 -33.37
C ASP A 947 -3.44 -59.79 -33.13
N LYS A 948 -4.24 -60.63 -32.47
CA LYS A 948 -3.87 -62.00 -32.09
C LYS A 948 -4.13 -63.03 -33.19
N THR A 949 -4.62 -62.62 -34.36
CA THR A 949 -5.06 -63.54 -35.44
C THR A 949 -3.95 -64.47 -35.93
N ASP A 950 -2.69 -64.01 -35.98
CA ASP A 950 -1.56 -64.87 -36.33
C ASP A 950 -0.98 -65.64 -35.12
N LEU A 951 -1.13 -65.13 -33.90
CA LEU A 951 -0.80 -65.85 -32.66
C LEU A 951 -1.73 -67.06 -32.46
N GLU A 952 -3.04 -66.91 -32.70
CA GLU A 952 -4.01 -68.00 -32.68
C GLU A 952 -3.61 -69.15 -33.62
N LYS A 953 -3.25 -68.83 -34.86
CA LYS A 953 -2.83 -69.82 -35.87
C LYS A 953 -1.58 -70.59 -35.46
N VAL A 954 -0.59 -69.89 -34.89
CA VAL A 954 0.66 -70.52 -34.43
C VAL A 954 0.43 -71.35 -33.17
N ILE A 955 -0.41 -70.90 -32.22
CA ILE A 955 -0.84 -71.70 -31.05
C ILE A 955 -1.62 -72.95 -31.48
N ALA A 956 -2.52 -72.83 -32.46
CA ALA A 956 -3.28 -73.96 -32.99
C ALA A 956 -2.35 -74.99 -33.69
N LEU A 957 -1.38 -74.53 -34.48
CA LEU A 957 -0.36 -75.40 -35.09
C LEU A 957 0.52 -76.06 -34.04
N ALA A 958 1.00 -75.30 -33.06
CA ALA A 958 1.78 -75.79 -31.92
C ALA A 958 1.01 -76.86 -31.12
N ALA A 959 -0.28 -76.69 -30.85
CA ALA A 959 -1.10 -77.69 -30.17
C ALA A 959 -1.12 -79.06 -30.91
N THR A 960 -0.98 -79.08 -32.24
CA THR A 960 -0.84 -80.35 -32.99
C THR A 960 0.53 -81.01 -32.82
N MET A 961 1.59 -80.22 -32.59
CA MET A 961 2.93 -80.70 -32.26
C MET A 961 3.02 -81.18 -30.81
N GLU A 962 2.42 -80.44 -29.88
CA GLU A 962 2.25 -80.79 -28.46
C GLU A 962 1.52 -82.14 -28.30
N THR A 963 0.44 -82.36 -29.05
CA THR A 963 -0.31 -83.63 -29.06
C THR A 963 0.54 -84.83 -29.54
N ASN A 964 1.59 -84.58 -30.33
CA ASN A 964 2.49 -85.61 -30.87
C ASN A 964 3.94 -85.49 -30.33
N ILE A 965 4.13 -84.82 -29.18
CA ILE A 965 5.46 -84.40 -28.69
C ILE A 965 6.42 -85.57 -28.47
N ASP A 966 5.93 -86.77 -28.17
CA ASP A 966 6.74 -87.99 -28.03
C ASP A 966 7.50 -88.39 -29.29
N ALA A 967 7.02 -88.00 -30.48
CA ALA A 967 7.68 -88.23 -31.76
C ALA A 967 8.94 -87.36 -31.97
N TYR A 968 9.18 -86.38 -31.10
CA TYR A 968 10.34 -85.49 -31.15
C TYR A 968 11.41 -85.93 -30.15
N LEU A 969 12.67 -85.56 -30.43
CA LEU A 969 13.81 -85.68 -29.50
C LEU A 969 13.55 -84.81 -28.26
N ASP A 970 14.12 -85.20 -27.11
CA ASP A 970 13.80 -84.56 -25.84
C ASP A 970 14.49 -83.19 -25.65
N GLU A 971 15.56 -82.93 -26.41
CA GLU A 971 16.18 -81.61 -26.56
C GLU A 971 15.22 -80.63 -27.27
N GLY A 972 14.98 -79.46 -26.66
CA GLY A 972 14.04 -78.44 -27.15
C GLY A 972 12.58 -78.59 -26.72
N LYS A 973 12.15 -79.73 -26.12
CA LYS A 973 10.75 -79.94 -25.72
C LYS A 973 10.25 -78.97 -24.67
N GLN A 974 11.01 -78.77 -23.59
CA GLN A 974 10.59 -77.91 -22.48
C GLN A 974 10.45 -76.45 -22.93
N GLU A 975 11.41 -75.98 -23.74
CA GLU A 975 11.42 -74.63 -24.31
C GLU A 975 10.17 -74.40 -25.20
N PHE A 976 9.76 -75.43 -25.97
CA PHE A 976 8.52 -75.41 -26.73
C PHE A 976 7.26 -75.41 -25.85
N THR A 977 7.17 -76.27 -24.82
CA THR A 977 5.98 -76.28 -23.94
C THR A 977 5.85 -74.99 -23.15
N ASP A 978 6.97 -74.41 -22.71
CA ASP A 978 7.00 -73.15 -21.94
C ASP A 978 6.62 -71.96 -22.86
N ALA A 979 7.14 -71.93 -24.09
CA ALA A 979 6.75 -70.93 -25.09
C ALA A 979 5.27 -71.05 -25.50
N LEU A 980 4.73 -72.27 -25.58
CA LEU A 980 3.31 -72.50 -25.90
C LEU A 980 2.39 -72.12 -24.74
N ALA A 981 2.80 -72.36 -23.48
CA ALA A 981 2.10 -71.86 -22.31
C ALA A 981 2.07 -70.32 -22.29
N ALA A 982 3.24 -69.67 -22.37
CA ALA A 982 3.34 -68.22 -22.41
C ALA A 982 2.57 -67.58 -23.58
N ALA A 983 2.56 -68.23 -24.75
CA ALA A 983 1.76 -67.79 -25.88
C ALA A 983 0.25 -67.90 -25.64
N ARG A 984 -0.22 -68.96 -24.97
CA ARG A 984 -1.63 -69.11 -24.56
C ARG A 984 -2.04 -68.08 -23.51
N ASP A 985 -1.15 -67.75 -22.57
CA ASP A 985 -1.40 -66.73 -21.56
C ASP A 985 -1.54 -65.34 -22.22
N VAL A 986 -0.59 -64.95 -23.09
CA VAL A 986 -0.68 -63.71 -23.89
C VAL A 986 -1.89 -63.72 -24.85
N TYR A 987 -2.33 -64.89 -25.31
CA TYR A 987 -3.56 -65.00 -26.10
C TYR A 987 -4.82 -64.74 -25.27
N ALA A 988 -4.87 -65.24 -24.04
CA ALA A 988 -6.00 -65.07 -23.12
C ALA A 988 -6.09 -63.65 -22.50
N ASP A 989 -4.96 -62.96 -22.33
CA ASP A 989 -4.90 -61.64 -21.67
C ASP A 989 -5.63 -60.53 -22.46
N GLY A 990 -6.68 -59.95 -21.86
CA GLY A 990 -7.47 -58.87 -22.44
C GLY A 990 -6.69 -57.58 -22.74
N ASP A 991 -5.57 -57.33 -22.06
CA ASP A 991 -4.77 -56.11 -22.17
C ASP A 991 -3.50 -56.27 -23.02
N ALA A 992 -3.21 -57.46 -23.54
CA ALA A 992 -1.97 -57.71 -24.29
C ALA A 992 -1.82 -56.81 -25.54
N MET A 993 -0.75 -56.02 -25.57
CA MET A 993 -0.43 -55.11 -26.68
C MET A 993 0.26 -55.83 -27.84
N GLN A 994 0.33 -55.18 -29.01
CA GLN A 994 0.85 -55.78 -30.23
C GLN A 994 2.28 -56.33 -30.07
N ASP A 995 3.16 -55.66 -29.32
CA ASP A 995 4.54 -56.11 -29.12
C ASP A 995 4.65 -57.38 -28.26
N GLU A 996 3.72 -57.57 -27.32
CA GLU A 996 3.65 -58.77 -26.48
C GLU A 996 3.12 -59.96 -27.29
N VAL A 997 2.07 -59.72 -28.08
CA VAL A 997 1.52 -60.69 -29.05
C VAL A 997 2.57 -61.07 -30.11
N ASN A 998 3.33 -60.11 -30.63
CA ASN A 998 4.44 -60.33 -31.55
C ASN A 998 5.56 -61.16 -30.89
N THR A 999 5.93 -60.85 -29.65
CA THR A 999 6.98 -61.54 -28.91
C THR A 999 6.58 -62.98 -28.60
N ALA A 1000 5.34 -63.22 -28.18
CA ALA A 1000 4.78 -64.56 -27.98
C ALA A 1000 4.80 -65.38 -29.28
N TRP A 1001 4.38 -64.78 -30.40
CA TRP A 1001 4.40 -65.40 -31.73
C TRP A 1001 5.82 -65.77 -32.18
N GLN A 1002 6.78 -64.85 -32.03
CA GLN A 1002 8.18 -65.08 -32.41
C GLN A 1002 8.84 -66.17 -31.55
N ASN A 1003 8.61 -66.14 -30.24
CA ASN A 1003 9.17 -67.13 -29.30
C ASN A 1003 8.60 -68.53 -29.57
N LEU A 1004 7.28 -68.65 -29.73
CA LEU A 1004 6.63 -69.93 -30.03
C LEU A 1004 7.07 -70.49 -31.39
N MET A 1005 7.08 -69.66 -32.44
CA MET A 1005 7.56 -70.06 -33.77
C MET A 1005 9.03 -70.52 -33.74
N SER A 1006 9.88 -69.84 -32.97
CA SER A 1006 11.30 -70.21 -32.82
C SER A 1006 11.47 -71.53 -32.08
N ALA A 1007 10.71 -71.74 -31.00
CA ALA A 1007 10.74 -72.99 -30.26
C ALA A 1007 10.20 -74.17 -31.09
N MET A 1008 9.12 -73.97 -31.85
CA MET A 1008 8.61 -74.95 -32.83
C MET A 1008 9.66 -75.31 -33.89
N ALA A 1009 10.39 -74.32 -34.42
CA ALA A 1009 11.44 -74.54 -35.42
C ALA A 1009 12.67 -75.29 -34.86
N ASN A 1010 12.91 -75.20 -33.55
CA ASN A 1010 13.96 -75.95 -32.86
C ASN A 1010 13.57 -77.39 -32.54
N MET A 1011 12.29 -77.77 -32.60
CA MET A 1011 11.85 -79.15 -32.36
C MET A 1011 12.30 -80.09 -33.48
N ARG A 1012 13.00 -81.17 -33.12
CA ARG A 1012 13.54 -82.15 -34.09
C ARG A 1012 12.86 -83.50 -33.93
N LEU A 1013 12.28 -84.04 -35.01
CA LEU A 1013 11.68 -85.38 -35.03
C LEU A 1013 12.72 -86.46 -34.74
N LYS A 1014 12.32 -87.52 -34.03
CA LYS A 1014 13.09 -88.76 -33.92
C LYS A 1014 13.13 -89.43 -35.32
N PRO A 1015 14.29 -89.92 -35.77
CA PRO A 1015 14.37 -90.63 -37.05
C PRO A 1015 13.65 -91.99 -36.96
N ASP A 1016 12.88 -92.34 -37.99
CA ASP A 1016 12.36 -93.69 -38.17
C ASP A 1016 13.52 -94.63 -38.52
N LYS A 1017 13.81 -95.58 -37.62
CA LYS A 1017 14.85 -96.59 -37.80
C LYS A 1017 14.30 -97.99 -38.08
N ASP A 1018 12.99 -98.19 -38.17
CA ASP A 1018 12.41 -99.55 -38.19
C ASP A 1018 12.73 -100.31 -39.49
N ALA A 1019 12.87 -99.62 -40.64
CA ALA A 1019 13.38 -100.23 -41.87
C ALA A 1019 14.84 -100.71 -41.72
N LEU A 1020 15.72 -99.86 -41.16
CA LEU A 1020 17.13 -100.19 -40.90
C LEU A 1020 17.25 -101.36 -39.90
N LYS A 1021 16.45 -101.34 -38.83
CA LYS A 1021 16.36 -102.34 -37.76
C LYS A 1021 15.81 -103.68 -38.25
N GLY A 1022 14.84 -103.62 -39.17
CA GLY A 1022 14.32 -104.77 -39.92
C GLY A 1022 15.39 -105.41 -40.80
N LEU A 1023 16.12 -104.61 -41.59
CA LEU A 1023 17.24 -105.08 -42.42
C LEU A 1023 18.41 -105.62 -41.59
N VAL A 1024 18.72 -104.99 -40.45
CA VAL A 1024 19.71 -105.48 -39.48
C VAL A 1024 19.29 -106.84 -38.93
N THR A 1025 18.04 -107.01 -38.48
CA THR A 1025 17.54 -108.31 -38.00
C THR A 1025 17.50 -109.35 -39.12
N GLN A 1026 17.07 -108.96 -40.33
CA GLN A 1026 17.04 -109.81 -41.51
C GLN A 1026 18.45 -110.24 -41.93
N ALA A 1027 19.49 -109.45 -41.64
CA ALA A 1027 20.90 -109.77 -41.87
C ALA A 1027 21.52 -110.62 -40.73
N GLU A 1028 21.20 -110.32 -39.47
CA GLU A 1028 21.72 -111.04 -38.28
C GLU A 1028 21.13 -112.43 -38.11
N GLY A 1029 19.85 -112.62 -38.47
CA GLY A 1029 19.18 -113.92 -38.43
C GLY A 1029 19.63 -114.86 -39.55
N LEU A 1030 20.43 -114.40 -40.51
CA LEU A 1030 20.98 -115.25 -41.55
C LEU A 1030 22.10 -116.11 -40.98
N ASN A 1031 21.93 -117.42 -41.09
CA ASN A 1031 23.05 -118.32 -40.97
C ASN A 1031 23.88 -118.21 -42.26
N GLU A 1032 25.17 -117.86 -42.16
CA GLU A 1032 26.12 -117.83 -43.29
C GLU A 1032 26.10 -119.16 -44.06
N ALA A 1033 25.78 -120.27 -43.36
CA ALA A 1033 25.60 -121.61 -43.88
C ALA A 1033 24.55 -121.76 -45.00
N ASP A 1034 23.63 -120.80 -45.17
CA ASP A 1034 22.57 -120.83 -46.17
C ASP A 1034 22.91 -120.03 -47.46
N TYR A 1035 24.09 -119.37 -47.54
CA TYR A 1035 24.40 -118.35 -48.56
C TYR A 1035 25.82 -118.47 -49.18
N GLU A 1036 26.04 -117.79 -50.32
CA GLU A 1036 27.37 -117.72 -50.96
C GLU A 1036 28.31 -116.73 -50.25
N ALA A 1037 29.53 -117.19 -49.97
CA ALA A 1037 30.48 -116.54 -49.06
C ALA A 1037 30.90 -115.10 -49.45
N GLU A 1038 31.10 -114.82 -50.75
CA GLU A 1038 31.52 -113.48 -51.20
C GLU A 1038 30.37 -112.47 -51.10
N GLY A 1039 29.12 -112.89 -51.32
CA GLY A 1039 27.94 -112.06 -51.03
C GLY A 1039 27.79 -111.75 -49.54
N PHE A 1040 28.03 -112.75 -48.69
CA PHE A 1040 27.94 -112.61 -47.24
C PHE A 1040 29.01 -111.67 -46.65
N ALA A 1041 30.22 -111.67 -47.21
CA ALA A 1041 31.30 -110.78 -46.78
C ALA A 1041 30.96 -109.29 -46.99
N VAL A 1042 30.27 -108.94 -48.07
CA VAL A 1042 29.81 -107.57 -48.35
C VAL A 1042 28.71 -107.14 -47.37
N MET A 1043 27.73 -108.02 -47.12
CA MET A 1043 26.64 -107.77 -46.15
C MET A 1043 27.18 -107.44 -44.75
N ARG A 1044 28.21 -108.17 -44.30
CA ARG A 1044 28.81 -108.01 -42.96
C ARG A 1044 29.33 -106.60 -42.67
N THR A 1045 29.83 -105.89 -43.69
CA THR A 1045 30.35 -104.52 -43.53
C THR A 1045 29.21 -103.52 -43.39
N ALA A 1046 28.19 -103.59 -44.26
CA ALA A 1046 27.01 -102.74 -44.16
C ALA A 1046 26.27 -102.93 -42.82
N LEU A 1047 26.24 -104.16 -42.31
CA LEU A 1047 25.68 -104.48 -40.99
C LEU A 1047 26.41 -103.79 -39.82
N ALA A 1048 27.71 -103.50 -39.94
CA ALA A 1048 28.45 -102.79 -38.90
C ALA A 1048 28.06 -101.30 -38.87
N THR A 1049 28.10 -100.63 -40.03
CA THR A 1049 27.68 -99.22 -40.17
C THR A 1049 26.22 -99.01 -39.77
N ALA A 1050 25.34 -99.94 -40.17
CA ALA A 1050 23.93 -99.93 -39.78
C ALA A 1050 23.73 -99.91 -38.25
N LYS A 1051 24.56 -100.62 -37.48
CA LYS A 1051 24.47 -100.67 -36.01
C LYS A 1051 24.94 -99.38 -35.34
N GLU A 1052 25.98 -98.73 -35.86
CA GLU A 1052 26.44 -97.43 -35.35
C GLU A 1052 25.36 -96.36 -35.57
N VAL A 1053 24.76 -96.32 -36.77
CA VAL A 1053 23.64 -95.42 -37.10
C VAL A 1053 22.37 -95.76 -36.29
N LEU A 1054 22.16 -97.04 -35.93
CA LEU A 1054 21.06 -97.44 -35.05
C LEU A 1054 21.21 -96.89 -33.63
N ALA A 1055 22.44 -96.86 -33.09
CA ALA A 1055 22.73 -96.47 -31.71
C ALA A 1055 22.84 -94.95 -31.48
N ASP A 1056 23.13 -94.14 -32.50
CA ASP A 1056 23.14 -92.67 -32.41
C ASP A 1056 21.69 -92.12 -32.28
N GLU A 1057 21.25 -91.79 -31.07
CA GLU A 1057 19.90 -91.24 -30.80
C GLU A 1057 19.66 -89.90 -31.53
N ASN A 1058 20.71 -89.17 -31.88
CA ASN A 1058 20.67 -87.88 -32.58
C ASN A 1058 20.94 -87.99 -34.10
N ALA A 1059 20.93 -89.20 -34.66
CA ALA A 1059 21.07 -89.43 -36.10
C ALA A 1059 19.98 -88.72 -36.92
N THR A 1060 20.32 -88.24 -38.11
CA THR A 1060 19.34 -87.71 -39.08
C THR A 1060 18.69 -88.84 -39.88
N GLN A 1061 17.47 -88.63 -40.39
CA GLN A 1061 16.81 -89.61 -41.26
C GLN A 1061 17.70 -89.97 -42.46
N ASP A 1062 18.34 -88.98 -43.09
CA ASP A 1062 19.24 -89.18 -44.23
C ASP A 1062 20.38 -90.19 -43.94
N LYS A 1063 20.92 -90.21 -42.70
CA LYS A 1063 21.94 -91.19 -42.28
C LYS A 1063 21.34 -92.59 -42.17
N VAL A 1064 20.12 -92.70 -41.64
CA VAL A 1064 19.39 -93.96 -41.43
C VAL A 1064 18.99 -94.57 -42.78
N ASP A 1065 18.39 -93.78 -43.66
CA ASP A 1065 17.96 -94.20 -44.99
C ASP A 1065 19.14 -94.63 -45.88
N ALA A 1066 20.23 -93.85 -45.86
CA ALA A 1066 21.45 -94.21 -46.60
C ALA A 1066 22.03 -95.56 -46.13
N SER A 1067 22.08 -95.79 -44.81
CA SER A 1067 22.58 -97.04 -44.26
C SER A 1067 21.64 -98.22 -44.52
N ALA A 1068 20.32 -97.99 -44.58
CA ALA A 1068 19.33 -98.99 -44.94
C ALA A 1068 19.47 -99.40 -46.42
N ALA A 1069 19.61 -98.42 -47.32
CA ALA A 1069 19.80 -98.68 -48.75
C ALA A 1069 21.10 -99.45 -49.05
N GLU A 1070 22.19 -99.16 -48.33
CA GLU A 1070 23.45 -99.90 -48.45
C GLU A 1070 23.31 -101.36 -47.98
N LEU A 1071 22.67 -101.60 -46.84
CA LEU A 1071 22.44 -102.94 -46.29
C LEU A 1071 21.48 -103.76 -47.16
N GLN A 1072 20.34 -103.20 -47.58
CA GLN A 1072 19.42 -103.88 -48.50
C GLN A 1072 20.08 -104.14 -49.86
N GLY A 1073 20.89 -103.21 -50.34
CA GLY A 1073 21.70 -103.36 -51.55
C GLY A 1073 22.73 -104.49 -51.49
N ALA A 1074 23.08 -105.00 -50.30
CA ALA A 1074 23.84 -106.22 -50.12
C ALA A 1074 22.93 -107.47 -50.06
N ILE A 1075 21.87 -107.47 -49.23
CA ILE A 1075 20.95 -108.60 -49.07
C ILE A 1075 20.23 -108.96 -50.38
N ALA A 1076 19.87 -107.97 -51.21
CA ALA A 1076 19.17 -108.20 -52.47
C ALA A 1076 20.03 -108.87 -53.57
N LYS A 1077 21.34 -109.01 -53.34
CA LYS A 1077 22.23 -109.88 -54.13
C LYS A 1077 22.21 -111.33 -53.62
N LEU A 1078 21.25 -111.60 -52.72
CA LEU A 1078 20.70 -112.89 -52.29
C LEU A 1078 19.18 -113.01 -52.67
N THR A 1079 18.24 -112.13 -52.21
CA THR A 1079 16.73 -112.32 -52.29
C THR A 1079 15.76 -111.08 -52.42
N PRO A 1080 14.43 -111.22 -52.79
CA PRO A 1080 13.44 -110.11 -53.06
C PRO A 1080 12.00 -110.20 -52.38
N SER A 1081 11.03 -109.29 -52.68
CA SER A 1081 9.58 -109.28 -52.21
C SER A 1081 8.59 -108.37 -53.04
N ASP A 1082 7.26 -108.34 -52.77
CA ASP A 1082 6.18 -107.70 -53.61
C ASP A 1082 4.78 -107.36 -52.92
N SER A 1083 3.90 -106.59 -53.60
CA SER A 1083 2.38 -106.49 -53.57
C SER A 1083 1.58 -105.50 -52.67
N ALA A 1084 0.42 -104.99 -53.18
CA ALA A 1084 -0.57 -104.05 -52.53
C ALA A 1084 -2.00 -104.01 -53.19
N LYS A 1085 -3.04 -103.35 -52.60
CA LYS A 1085 -4.45 -103.30 -53.13
C LYS A 1085 -5.43 -102.20 -52.59
N GLU A 1086 -6.55 -101.97 -53.30
CA GLU A 1086 -7.92 -101.52 -52.87
C GLU A 1086 -8.41 -100.03 -52.90
N THR A 1087 -9.75 -99.82 -52.82
CA THR A 1087 -10.60 -98.59 -52.94
C THR A 1087 -11.94 -98.78 -52.14
N GLY A 1088 -12.91 -97.87 -51.93
CA GLY A 1088 -13.26 -96.51 -52.42
C GLY A 1088 -14.57 -96.52 -53.29
N LYS A 1089 -15.57 -95.62 -53.23
CA LYS A 1089 -15.91 -94.37 -52.46
C LYS A 1089 -17.45 -94.23 -52.42
N GLY A 1090 -18.05 -93.59 -51.39
CA GLY A 1090 -19.51 -93.32 -51.31
C GLY A 1090 -19.91 -91.86 -50.96
N GLU A 1091 -21.15 -91.50 -51.30
CA GLU A 1091 -22.09 -90.49 -50.73
C GLU A 1091 -21.72 -88.98 -50.58
N THR A 1092 -22.72 -88.19 -50.13
CA THR A 1092 -22.91 -86.72 -50.07
C THR A 1092 -24.10 -86.42 -49.11
N ASN A 1093 -24.41 -85.26 -48.48
CA ASN A 1093 -23.86 -83.90 -48.25
C ASN A 1093 -24.81 -83.22 -47.20
N ASN A 1094 -24.58 -82.06 -46.55
CA ASN A 1094 -23.44 -81.30 -45.99
C ASN A 1094 -24.05 -80.22 -45.04
N GLY A 1095 -23.40 -79.61 -44.03
CA GLY A 1095 -22.08 -79.77 -43.42
C GLY A 1095 -21.77 -78.63 -42.41
N GLN A 1096 -20.51 -78.48 -41.99
CA GLN A 1096 -19.96 -77.36 -41.17
C GLN A 1096 -20.50 -77.16 -39.73
N ILE A 1097 -21.34 -76.14 -39.48
CA ILE A 1097 -22.01 -75.75 -38.21
C ILE A 1097 -21.32 -74.75 -37.22
N LEU A 1098 -20.26 -75.10 -36.46
CA LEU A 1098 -19.99 -74.52 -35.10
C LEU A 1098 -18.88 -73.42 -34.94
N ALA A 1099 -18.88 -72.70 -33.79
CA ALA A 1099 -17.91 -71.66 -33.32
C ALA A 1099 -17.93 -71.48 -31.76
N ASN A 1100 -16.96 -70.79 -31.11
CA ASN A 1100 -16.86 -70.58 -29.63
C ASN A 1100 -15.96 -69.36 -29.18
N ALA A 1101 -15.91 -69.02 -27.86
CA ALA A 1101 -15.03 -68.01 -27.18
C ALA A 1101 -14.74 -68.43 -25.69
N GLY A 1102 -14.11 -67.73 -24.71
CA GLY A 1102 -13.42 -66.41 -24.54
C GLY A 1102 -13.19 -66.05 -23.02
N THR A 1103 -12.60 -64.88 -22.66
CA THR A 1103 -12.58 -64.18 -21.31
C THR A 1103 -11.70 -64.78 -20.15
N GLN A 1104 -11.20 -64.11 -19.07
CA GLN A 1104 -11.17 -62.68 -18.60
C GLN A 1104 -10.08 -62.33 -17.48
N ASN A 1105 -10.14 -61.11 -16.92
CA ASN A 1105 -9.25 -60.29 -16.03
C ASN A 1105 -9.19 -60.55 -14.48
N THR A 1106 -8.14 -60.06 -13.74
CA THR A 1106 -8.12 -59.28 -12.42
C THR A 1106 -6.83 -59.31 -11.52
N ALA A 1107 -6.61 -58.29 -10.63
CA ALA A 1107 -5.37 -58.05 -9.80
C ALA A 1107 -5.52 -57.26 -8.43
N GLY A 1108 -4.43 -56.94 -7.66
CA GLY A 1108 -4.46 -56.27 -6.30
C GLY A 1108 -3.11 -55.79 -5.61
N THR A 1109 -3.16 -55.37 -4.30
CA THR A 1109 -2.11 -54.60 -3.49
C THR A 1109 -1.95 -55.09 -1.98
N THR A 1110 -1.29 -54.51 -0.92
CA THR A 1110 -0.70 -53.18 -0.46
C THR A 1110 0.33 -53.32 0.74
N THR A 1111 0.78 -52.24 1.46
CA THR A 1111 1.72 -52.18 2.66
C THR A 1111 1.23 -51.21 3.80
N THR A 1112 1.85 -50.81 4.96
CA THR A 1112 3.21 -50.76 5.65
C THR A 1112 3.04 -51.00 7.21
N ASP A 1113 3.63 -50.51 8.35
CA ASP A 1113 4.72 -49.63 9.00
C ASP A 1113 4.78 -50.06 10.56
N LYS A 1114 5.40 -49.55 11.68
CA LYS A 1114 6.41 -48.56 12.24
C LYS A 1114 6.87 -49.08 13.69
N ASN A 1115 7.42 -48.50 14.79
CA ASN A 1115 7.97 -47.21 15.39
C ASN A 1115 8.83 -47.50 16.70
N ASP A 1116 9.33 -46.52 17.53
CA ASP A 1116 9.97 -46.78 18.88
C ASP A 1116 8.96 -47.08 20.02
N THR A 1117 9.42 -47.87 20.99
CA THR A 1117 8.72 -48.61 22.05
C THR A 1117 7.75 -49.73 21.62
N LYS A 1118 8.14 -50.95 22.03
CA LYS A 1118 7.30 -52.08 22.49
C LYS A 1118 6.66 -53.06 21.48
N THR A 1119 7.13 -54.30 21.60
CA THR A 1119 6.37 -55.59 21.53
C THR A 1119 5.88 -56.19 20.19
N THR A 1120 6.66 -57.20 19.73
CA THR A 1120 6.23 -58.55 19.28
C THR A 1120 5.42 -58.80 17.99
N ALA A 1121 6.07 -59.37 16.95
CA ALA A 1121 5.95 -60.78 16.48
C ALA A 1121 5.97 -60.99 14.93
N ALA A 1122 6.64 -62.06 14.46
CA ALA A 1122 6.62 -62.74 13.13
C ALA A 1122 6.69 -61.88 11.82
N LYS A 1123 7.65 -62.04 10.88
CA LYS A 1123 8.03 -63.19 10.00
C LYS A 1123 6.91 -63.62 9.02
N THR A 1124 7.07 -63.76 7.69
CA THR A 1124 8.23 -63.59 6.75
C THR A 1124 7.78 -63.61 5.25
N SER A 1125 8.68 -63.30 4.29
CA SER A 1125 8.66 -63.56 2.81
C SER A 1125 8.05 -62.49 1.86
N ALA A 1126 8.21 -62.57 0.52
CA ALA A 1126 9.43 -62.26 -0.28
C ALA A 1126 9.23 -62.33 -1.84
N GLN A 1127 9.64 -61.29 -2.61
CA GLN A 1127 10.07 -61.21 -4.05
C GLN A 1127 10.22 -59.70 -4.41
N LYS A 1128 11.15 -59.14 -5.21
CA LYS A 1128 11.77 -59.39 -6.54
C LYS A 1128 10.89 -59.02 -7.76
N SER A 1129 11.36 -58.34 -8.84
CA SER A 1129 12.39 -57.28 -9.05
C SER A 1129 12.65 -57.05 -10.57
N ALA A 1130 12.20 -55.91 -11.13
CA ALA A 1130 12.68 -55.33 -12.41
C ALA A 1130 12.13 -53.89 -12.54
N LYS A 1131 12.72 -52.93 -13.26
CA LYS A 1131 14.10 -52.47 -13.54
C LYS A 1131 13.89 -51.23 -14.44
N THR A 1132 14.60 -50.13 -14.20
CA THR A 1132 14.38 -48.81 -14.85
C THR A 1132 15.60 -48.32 -15.64
N GLY A 1133 15.42 -47.26 -16.44
CA GLY A 1133 16.49 -46.45 -17.07
C GLY A 1133 16.37 -46.31 -18.60
N ASP A 1134 16.68 -45.18 -19.25
CA ASP A 1134 17.10 -43.86 -18.71
C ASP A 1134 16.82 -42.67 -19.68
N GLU A 1135 16.60 -41.51 -19.05
CA GLU A 1135 16.80 -40.07 -19.42
C GLU A 1135 16.61 -39.43 -20.84
N THR A 1136 16.34 -38.11 -20.77
CA THR A 1136 16.65 -36.99 -21.71
C THR A 1136 15.65 -36.52 -22.79
N SER A 1137 14.66 -35.74 -22.35
CA SER A 1137 14.36 -34.35 -22.78
C SER A 1137 14.27 -33.94 -24.28
N ALA A 1138 13.07 -33.51 -24.70
CA ALA A 1138 12.89 -32.40 -25.65
C ALA A 1138 11.52 -31.69 -25.48
N LEU A 1139 11.52 -30.36 -25.52
CA LEU A 1139 10.36 -29.47 -25.77
C LEU A 1139 10.27 -29.18 -27.29
N PRO A 1140 9.20 -28.52 -27.83
CA PRO A 1140 7.87 -28.22 -27.28
C PRO A 1140 6.70 -28.69 -28.18
N PHE A 1141 5.45 -28.66 -27.68
CA PHE A 1141 4.26 -28.13 -28.40
C PHE A 1141 3.00 -28.26 -27.51
N ALA A 1142 2.52 -27.15 -26.92
CA ALA A 1142 1.29 -27.11 -26.13
C ALA A 1142 0.47 -25.81 -26.25
N ALA A 1143 0.80 -24.95 -27.22
CA ALA A 1143 -0.01 -23.78 -27.57
C ALA A 1143 -0.98 -24.15 -28.70
N GLY A 1144 -2.25 -24.41 -28.37
CA GLY A 1144 -3.26 -24.77 -29.38
C GLY A 1144 -4.60 -25.32 -28.90
N ALA A 1145 -4.71 -25.81 -27.65
CA ALA A 1145 -5.95 -26.44 -27.16
C ALA A 1145 -6.97 -25.44 -26.57
N ALA A 1146 -6.52 -24.47 -25.77
CA ALA A 1146 -7.40 -23.57 -25.02
C ALA A 1146 -8.30 -22.67 -25.90
N ALA A 1147 -7.84 -22.30 -27.10
CA ALA A 1147 -8.56 -21.41 -28.01
C ALA A 1147 -9.86 -22.00 -28.59
N ALA A 1148 -10.05 -23.33 -28.51
CA ALA A 1148 -11.25 -24.00 -29.05
C ALA A 1148 -12.49 -23.84 -28.16
N ALA A 1149 -12.32 -23.78 -26.83
CA ALA A 1149 -13.44 -23.74 -25.89
C ALA A 1149 -14.21 -22.39 -25.92
N LEU A 1150 -13.46 -21.28 -25.93
CA LEU A 1150 -14.04 -19.92 -25.96
C LEU A 1150 -14.84 -19.64 -27.25
N ALA A 1151 -14.48 -20.28 -28.37
CA ALA A 1151 -15.19 -20.10 -29.64
C ALA A 1151 -16.60 -20.72 -29.64
N ALA A 1152 -16.86 -21.76 -28.82
CA ALA A 1152 -18.16 -22.43 -28.75
C ALA A 1152 -19.22 -21.58 -28.03
N LEU A 1153 -18.85 -20.96 -26.90
CA LEU A 1153 -19.74 -20.11 -26.09
C LEU A 1153 -20.26 -18.89 -26.87
N ALA A 1154 -19.43 -18.28 -27.70
CA ALA A 1154 -19.82 -17.15 -28.55
C ALA A 1154 -20.89 -17.50 -29.59
N ALA A 1155 -20.96 -18.76 -30.04
CA ALA A 1155 -21.92 -19.19 -31.06
C ALA A 1155 -23.35 -19.39 -30.52
N PHE A 1156 -23.52 -19.74 -29.25
CA PHE A 1156 -24.82 -20.12 -28.69
C PHE A 1156 -25.72 -18.91 -28.38
N ARG A 1157 -25.13 -17.77 -27.97
CA ARG A 1157 -25.85 -16.52 -27.64
C ARG A 1157 -26.58 -15.85 -28.82
N ARG A 1158 -26.50 -16.38 -30.05
CA ARG A 1158 -27.08 -15.76 -31.26
C ARG A 1158 -28.33 -16.45 -31.83
N LYS A 1159 -28.99 -17.34 -31.07
CA LYS A 1159 -30.15 -18.12 -31.58
C LYS A 1159 -31.36 -18.29 -30.64
N ARG A 1160 -31.54 -17.37 -29.70
CA ARG A 1160 -32.86 -16.99 -29.15
C ARG A 1160 -32.89 -15.46 -29.01
N GLY A 1161 -34.09 -14.90 -29.01
CA GLY A 1161 -34.41 -13.54 -28.59
C GLY A 1161 -35.60 -13.58 -27.65
#